data_AF-A0A2V2S7Y8-F1
#
_entry.id   AF-A0A2V2S7Y8-F1
#
_cell.length_a   1.000
_cell.length_b   1.000
_cell.length_c   1.000
_cell.angle_alpha   90.00
_cell.angle_beta   90.00
_cell.angle_gamma   90.00
#
_symmetry.space_group_name_H-M   'P 1'
#
loop_
_entity.id
_entity.type
_entity.pdbx_description
1 polymer ?
#
loop_
_entity_poly.entity_id
_entity_poly.type
_entity_poly.pdbx_seq_one_letter_code
_entity_poly.pdbx_strand_id
1 'polypeptide(L)'
;MVSSQKKAPKVHSPQSTVEEQRAEVSGQWSVVSGHKTVVNGRLPKVSVIVANYNGERTLAACLESLERLNYPDYEIILVDDGSTDTSPQIAYQRPKVRYFRHSRNLGLSAARNTGIGAATGEIVAFADSDCRADEDWLYYLVSDLLGGEFVGIGGPNLLPPEDSPVAAAVMASPGGPAHVMLTDRQAEHIPGCNMAFYKWALVEIGGFDPAFQRAGDDVDICWRLQQAGWKIGFSPAGFVWHYRRSTVAEYLRQQEGYGEAEALLVRKHPEYFNSLGGSMWKGRIYTTAKFGLLLRPSVIYRGLFASAGFQSLYAAEPAPSLMLCTAIEYHLFVTLPLWVLAAIFQNLLPLAIFGTLLPASVCAAAGAQAALPRRQTRRWSRALIALLFFLQPIVRGYARYKSRLLLPRAVVAPQQNLDSMALRSAPGSLRELAYWWQTQRSADSLVRGSPGSPAHTEAAALPSFDRLAFVTEMLRRLDEKGWPNRSDSWSDYDVEIFDARWSKVQITTVVEEHPGKGKFLHCRLKPGWSLRAKVSFGTACATELLLLGLLSAHHAWPWLLLISLPLFAWFLHHQGRALQSVLAVFLDELAKQTGLVKVRAEEVQAPKPETRSPKPEVQTPQSTVQLPKSEVIEGRGKQLPASSI
;
A
#
# COMPACT_ATOMS: atom_id res chain seq x y z
N MET A 1 13.61 -65.25 22.35
CA MET A 1 12.64 -64.25 22.83
C MET A 1 12.99 -62.93 22.18
N VAL A 2 12.20 -62.54 21.17
CA VAL A 2 12.50 -61.46 20.22
C VAL A 2 11.96 -60.14 20.73
N SER A 3 12.84 -59.14 20.77
CA SER A 3 12.60 -57.72 21.04
C SER A 3 11.72 -57.09 19.94
N SER A 4 10.60 -56.47 20.35
CA SER A 4 9.73 -55.69 19.47
C SER A 4 9.96 -54.20 19.74
N GLN A 5 10.68 -53.54 18.82
CA GLN A 5 10.78 -52.09 18.75
C GLN A 5 9.47 -51.50 18.22
N LYS A 6 8.80 -50.67 19.02
CA LYS A 6 7.71 -49.79 18.57
C LYS A 6 8.31 -48.63 17.74
N LYS A 7 7.90 -48.52 16.48
CA LYS A 7 8.16 -47.37 15.61
C LYS A 7 7.36 -46.15 16.11
N ALA A 8 8.04 -45.00 16.25
CA ALA A 8 7.44 -43.70 16.48
C ALA A 8 6.64 -43.21 15.26
N PRO A 9 5.62 -42.35 15.43
CA PRO A 9 4.86 -41.80 14.30
C PRO A 9 5.73 -40.81 13.51
N LYS A 10 5.73 -40.95 12.18
CA LYS A 10 6.33 -39.95 11.29
C LYS A 10 5.53 -38.65 11.39
N VAL A 11 6.18 -37.58 11.83
CA VAL A 11 5.66 -36.21 11.74
C VAL A 11 5.80 -35.77 10.28
N HIS A 12 4.69 -35.67 9.56
CA HIS A 12 4.66 -35.09 8.22
C HIS A 12 4.77 -33.55 8.31
N SER A 13 5.55 -32.96 7.41
CA SER A 13 5.73 -31.52 7.32
C SER A 13 4.44 -30.84 6.82
N PRO A 14 4.12 -29.61 7.25
CA PRO A 14 2.91 -28.89 6.81
C PRO A 14 2.84 -28.65 5.28
N GLN A 15 3.98 -28.72 4.59
CA GLN A 15 4.07 -28.53 3.14
C GLN A 15 3.59 -29.77 2.35
N SER A 16 3.77 -30.98 2.87
CA SER A 16 3.34 -32.19 2.14
C SER A 16 1.82 -32.37 2.15
N THR A 17 1.14 -31.88 3.19
CA THR A 17 -0.33 -31.92 3.31
C THR A 17 -1.00 -30.89 2.39
N VAL A 18 -0.30 -29.78 2.09
CA VAL A 18 -0.74 -28.76 1.13
C VAL A 18 -0.52 -29.24 -0.30
N GLU A 19 0.57 -29.94 -0.60
CA GLU A 19 0.78 -30.57 -1.92
C GLU A 19 -0.14 -31.76 -2.16
N GLU A 20 -0.47 -32.56 -1.14
CA GLU A 20 -1.50 -33.61 -1.24
C GLU A 20 -2.90 -33.03 -1.42
N GLN A 21 -3.27 -31.95 -0.71
CA GLN A 21 -4.52 -31.24 -0.99
C GLN A 21 -4.51 -30.58 -2.37
N ARG A 22 -3.36 -30.07 -2.83
CA ARG A 22 -3.17 -29.54 -4.18
C ARG A 22 -3.25 -30.65 -5.23
N ALA A 23 -2.84 -31.89 -4.92
CA ALA A 23 -2.87 -33.06 -5.80
C ALA A 23 -4.23 -33.76 -5.83
N GLU A 24 -4.95 -33.78 -4.70
CA GLU A 24 -6.30 -34.32 -4.57
C GLU A 24 -7.33 -33.34 -5.13
N VAL A 25 -7.08 -32.03 -4.96
CA VAL A 25 -7.76 -30.97 -5.70
C VAL A 25 -7.28 -30.92 -7.15
N SER A 26 -6.02 -31.14 -7.54
CA SER A 26 -5.63 -31.12 -8.97
C SER A 26 -5.98 -32.41 -9.71
N GLY A 27 -6.15 -33.53 -9.01
CA GLY A 27 -6.46 -34.85 -9.58
C GLY A 27 -7.87 -34.93 -10.18
N GLN A 28 -8.72 -33.94 -9.93
CA GLN A 28 -10.03 -33.75 -10.54
C GLN A 28 -10.05 -32.70 -11.66
N TRP A 29 -8.92 -32.07 -11.98
CA TRP A 29 -8.87 -30.92 -12.89
C TRP A 29 -7.90 -31.22 -14.01
N SER A 30 -8.43 -31.69 -15.13
CA SER A 30 -7.67 -31.80 -16.36
C SER A 30 -7.52 -30.41 -17.00
N VAL A 31 -6.28 -29.94 -17.10
CA VAL A 31 -5.94 -28.80 -17.97
C VAL A 31 -6.04 -29.29 -19.41
N VAL A 32 -7.17 -29.00 -20.05
CA VAL A 32 -7.30 -29.09 -21.51
C VAL A 32 -7.14 -27.68 -22.06
N SER A 33 -6.21 -27.55 -23.01
CA SER A 33 -5.95 -26.33 -23.78
C SER A 33 -7.25 -25.63 -24.20
N GLY A 34 -7.46 -24.43 -23.66
CA GLY A 34 -8.35 -23.44 -24.25
C GLY A 34 -9.85 -23.73 -24.14
N HIS A 35 -10.38 -23.98 -22.94
CA HIS A 35 -11.72 -23.55 -22.50
C HIS A 35 -11.79 -23.71 -20.97
N LYS A 36 -11.82 -22.60 -20.22
CA LYS A 36 -11.79 -22.62 -18.76
C LYS A 36 -13.14 -23.07 -18.18
N THR A 37 -13.13 -24.33 -17.73
CA THR A 37 -13.67 -24.84 -16.46
C THR A 37 -15.16 -24.63 -16.16
N VAL A 38 -15.97 -25.50 -16.75
CA VAL A 38 -17.19 -26.01 -16.10
C VAL A 38 -16.82 -27.34 -15.44
N VAL A 39 -16.90 -27.45 -14.12
CA VAL A 39 -16.79 -28.76 -13.46
C VAL A 39 -18.10 -29.51 -13.73
N ASN A 40 -18.05 -30.57 -14.55
CA ASN A 40 -19.19 -31.45 -14.84
C ASN A 40 -20.48 -30.76 -15.34
N GLY A 41 -20.38 -29.66 -16.08
CA GLY A 41 -21.58 -28.97 -16.61
C GLY A 41 -22.35 -28.09 -15.60
N ARG A 42 -21.91 -27.96 -14.33
CA ARG A 42 -22.59 -27.13 -13.31
C ARG A 42 -21.84 -25.85 -12.95
N LEU A 43 -22.60 -24.81 -12.59
CA LEU A 43 -22.06 -23.60 -11.97
C LEU A 43 -21.61 -23.91 -10.52
N PRO A 44 -20.52 -23.29 -10.03
CA PRO A 44 -19.99 -23.53 -8.69
C PRO A 44 -20.95 -23.03 -7.61
N LYS A 45 -20.96 -23.68 -6.45
CA LYS A 45 -21.77 -23.23 -5.32
C LYS A 45 -21.22 -21.92 -4.73
N VAL A 46 -22.10 -20.96 -4.47
CA VAL A 46 -21.73 -19.67 -3.85
C VAL A 46 -22.27 -19.56 -2.42
N SER A 47 -21.43 -19.19 -1.47
CA SER A 47 -21.87 -18.74 -0.14
C SER A 47 -21.88 -17.22 -0.07
N VAL A 48 -23.05 -16.61 0.05
CA VAL A 48 -23.20 -15.17 0.25
C VAL A 48 -23.15 -14.86 1.73
N ILE A 49 -22.15 -14.11 2.17
CA ILE A 49 -21.95 -13.69 3.56
C ILE A 49 -22.39 -12.24 3.72
N VAL A 50 -23.26 -12.01 4.70
CA VAL A 50 -23.66 -10.67 5.15
C VAL A 50 -23.19 -10.49 6.58
N ALA A 51 -22.27 -9.55 6.80
CA ALA A 51 -21.89 -9.11 8.15
C ALA A 51 -22.81 -7.97 8.58
N ASN A 52 -23.40 -8.08 9.77
CA ASN A 52 -24.38 -7.12 10.27
C ASN A 52 -24.04 -6.67 11.69
N TYR A 53 -24.13 -5.37 11.94
CA TYR A 53 -24.12 -4.80 13.28
C TYR A 53 -25.02 -3.57 13.31
N ASN A 54 -26.12 -3.65 14.06
CA ASN A 54 -27.14 -2.61 14.18
C ASN A 54 -27.66 -2.09 12.81
N GLY A 55 -28.02 -3.03 11.92
CA GLY A 55 -28.41 -2.78 10.53
C GLY A 55 -29.92 -2.73 10.28
N GLU A 56 -30.76 -2.56 11.30
CA GLU A 56 -32.23 -2.71 11.21
C GLU A 56 -32.89 -1.94 10.04
N ARG A 57 -32.35 -0.77 9.71
CA ARG A 57 -32.89 0.11 8.65
C ARG A 57 -32.89 -0.53 7.27
N THR A 58 -31.89 -1.36 6.97
CA THR A 58 -31.62 -1.85 5.60
C THR A 58 -31.52 -3.36 5.50
N LEU A 59 -31.31 -4.07 6.61
CA LEU A 59 -31.10 -5.52 6.62
C LEU A 59 -32.25 -6.29 5.96
N ALA A 60 -33.51 -5.90 6.22
CA ALA A 60 -34.67 -6.58 5.63
C ALA A 60 -34.65 -6.54 4.09
N ALA A 61 -34.37 -5.37 3.52
CA ALA A 61 -34.27 -5.19 2.06
C ALA A 61 -33.05 -5.91 1.47
N CYS A 62 -31.93 -5.94 2.21
CA CYS A 62 -30.73 -6.70 1.85
C CYS A 62 -31.05 -8.19 1.70
N LEU A 63 -31.59 -8.82 2.75
CA LEU A 63 -31.91 -10.25 2.73
C LEU A 63 -32.98 -10.59 1.69
N GLU A 64 -34.01 -9.76 1.54
CA GLU A 64 -35.04 -9.96 0.51
C GLU A 64 -34.45 -9.97 -0.92
N SER A 65 -33.45 -9.13 -1.18
CA SER A 65 -32.77 -9.12 -2.48
C SER A 65 -31.92 -10.36 -2.72
N LEU A 66 -31.25 -10.84 -1.67
CA LEU A 66 -30.44 -12.06 -1.75
C LEU A 66 -31.30 -13.30 -1.96
N GLU A 67 -32.51 -13.35 -1.38
CA GLU A 67 -33.47 -14.45 -1.58
C GLU A 67 -34.04 -14.51 -3.02
N ARG A 68 -33.84 -13.45 -3.83
CA ARG A 68 -34.32 -13.33 -5.21
C ARG A 68 -33.21 -13.51 -6.27
N LEU A 69 -32.00 -13.87 -5.85
CA LEU A 69 -30.89 -14.03 -6.79
C LEU A 69 -31.19 -15.11 -7.83
N ASN A 70 -30.95 -14.78 -9.08
CA ASN A 70 -31.02 -15.67 -10.22
C ASN A 70 -29.71 -16.46 -10.35
N TYR A 71 -29.49 -17.37 -9.40
CA TYR A 71 -28.33 -18.25 -9.38
C TYR A 71 -28.74 -19.65 -8.88
N PRO A 72 -28.28 -20.74 -9.53
CA PRO A 72 -28.86 -22.06 -9.28
C PRO A 72 -28.46 -22.71 -7.96
N ASP A 73 -27.23 -22.48 -7.47
CA ASP A 73 -26.70 -23.12 -6.26
C ASP A 73 -25.99 -22.11 -5.38
N TYR A 74 -26.74 -21.53 -4.42
CA TYR A 74 -26.17 -20.62 -3.44
C TYR A 74 -26.82 -20.78 -2.07
N GLU A 75 -26.13 -20.28 -1.05
CA GLU A 75 -26.65 -20.14 0.31
C GLU A 75 -26.41 -18.73 0.83
N ILE A 76 -27.25 -18.30 1.78
CA ILE A 76 -27.15 -17.01 2.44
C ILE A 76 -26.74 -17.23 3.90
N ILE A 77 -25.64 -16.61 4.31
CA ILE A 77 -25.09 -16.67 5.66
C ILE A 77 -25.11 -15.26 6.23
N LEU A 78 -25.93 -15.05 7.26
CA LEU A 78 -25.96 -13.79 8.01
C LEU A 78 -25.18 -13.97 9.30
N VAL A 79 -24.15 -13.14 9.49
CA VAL A 79 -23.38 -13.06 10.73
C VAL A 79 -23.71 -11.75 11.42
N ASP A 80 -24.49 -11.84 12.50
CA ASP A 80 -24.80 -10.72 13.37
C ASP A 80 -23.76 -10.59 14.48
N ASP A 81 -22.98 -9.53 14.41
CA ASP A 81 -21.87 -9.22 15.30
C ASP A 81 -22.34 -8.58 16.63
N GLY A 82 -23.34 -9.19 17.25
CA GLY A 82 -23.87 -8.76 18.56
C GLY A 82 -24.76 -7.52 18.48
N SER A 83 -25.65 -7.41 17.49
CA SER A 83 -26.60 -6.30 17.37
C SER A 83 -27.51 -6.19 18.58
N THR A 84 -27.84 -4.94 18.92
CA THR A 84 -28.72 -4.53 20.03
C THR A 84 -30.06 -3.96 19.55
N ASP A 85 -30.22 -3.79 18.26
CA ASP A 85 -31.43 -3.27 17.60
C ASP A 85 -32.38 -4.42 17.19
N THR A 86 -33.32 -4.16 16.26
CA THR A 86 -34.28 -5.18 15.79
C THR A 86 -33.71 -6.16 14.74
N SER A 87 -32.40 -6.10 14.45
CA SER A 87 -31.73 -6.99 13.48
C SER A 87 -31.95 -8.49 13.74
N PRO A 88 -31.86 -9.01 14.99
CA PRO A 88 -32.13 -10.42 15.27
C PRO A 88 -33.55 -10.86 14.88
N GLN A 89 -34.56 -10.03 15.13
CA GLN A 89 -35.95 -10.32 14.80
C GLN A 89 -36.15 -10.41 13.28
N ILE A 90 -35.50 -9.52 12.52
CA ILE A 90 -35.49 -9.55 11.05
C ILE A 90 -34.85 -10.85 10.56
N ALA A 91 -33.74 -11.27 11.16
CA ALA A 91 -33.04 -12.51 10.80
C ALA A 91 -33.90 -13.76 11.05
N TYR A 92 -34.55 -13.87 12.22
CA TYR A 92 -35.38 -15.02 12.58
C TYR A 92 -36.62 -15.20 11.67
N GLN A 93 -37.07 -14.13 11.02
CA GLN A 93 -38.20 -14.18 10.08
C GLN A 93 -37.80 -14.74 8.69
N ARG A 94 -36.52 -15.05 8.45
CA ARG A 94 -35.99 -15.48 7.15
C ARG A 94 -35.43 -16.91 7.21
N PRO A 95 -36.27 -17.96 7.05
CA PRO A 95 -35.85 -19.35 7.22
C PRO A 95 -34.85 -19.84 6.17
N LYS A 96 -34.72 -19.13 5.04
CA LYS A 96 -33.72 -19.43 3.99
C LYS A 96 -32.32 -18.93 4.34
N VAL A 97 -32.18 -18.13 5.40
CA VAL A 97 -30.91 -17.51 5.81
C VAL A 97 -30.31 -18.31 6.97
N ARG A 98 -29.06 -18.74 6.80
CA ARG A 98 -28.28 -19.37 7.88
C ARG A 98 -27.77 -18.27 8.81
N TYR A 99 -28.39 -18.16 9.97
CA TYR A 99 -28.11 -17.09 10.93
C TYR A 99 -27.08 -17.51 12.00
N PHE A 100 -26.03 -16.72 12.15
CA PHE A 100 -25.01 -16.83 13.20
C PHE A 100 -24.98 -15.53 13.98
N ARG A 101 -24.90 -15.62 15.32
CA ARG A 101 -24.85 -14.46 16.19
C ARG A 101 -23.67 -14.54 17.15
N HIS A 102 -22.87 -13.49 17.21
CA HIS A 102 -21.85 -13.33 18.24
C HIS A 102 -22.48 -12.83 19.55
N SER A 103 -21.88 -13.21 20.68
CA SER A 103 -22.32 -12.76 22.01
C SER A 103 -22.04 -11.28 22.27
N ARG A 104 -21.09 -10.69 21.55
CA ARG A 104 -20.71 -9.28 21.58
C ARG A 104 -20.14 -8.88 20.21
N ASN A 105 -19.99 -7.59 19.99
CA ASN A 105 -19.30 -7.07 18.81
C ASN A 105 -17.80 -7.46 18.85
N LEU A 106 -17.37 -8.22 17.84
CA LEU A 106 -15.99 -8.66 17.61
C LEU A 106 -15.31 -7.90 16.46
N GLY A 107 -16.08 -7.16 15.66
CA GLY A 107 -15.64 -6.37 14.52
C GLY A 107 -15.95 -7.01 13.16
N LEU A 108 -15.94 -6.17 12.12
CA LEU A 108 -16.29 -6.52 10.74
C LEU A 108 -15.50 -7.73 10.20
N SER A 109 -14.16 -7.70 10.30
CA SER A 109 -13.32 -8.82 9.86
C SER A 109 -13.63 -10.13 10.58
N ALA A 110 -13.92 -10.08 11.88
CA ALA A 110 -14.25 -11.28 12.66
C ALA A 110 -15.60 -11.87 12.23
N ALA A 111 -16.59 -11.02 11.94
CA ALA A 111 -17.87 -11.44 11.38
C ALA A 111 -17.70 -12.07 9.99
N ARG A 112 -16.93 -11.45 9.09
CA ARG A 112 -16.62 -12.00 7.76
C ARG A 112 -15.92 -13.37 7.86
N ASN A 113 -14.95 -13.51 8.76
CA ASN A 113 -14.25 -14.79 8.99
C ASN A 113 -15.15 -15.88 9.55
N THR A 114 -16.09 -15.54 10.43
CA THR A 114 -17.10 -16.49 10.93
C THR A 114 -17.96 -16.99 9.78
N GLY A 115 -18.35 -16.10 8.87
CA GLY A 115 -19.05 -16.47 7.64
C GLY A 115 -18.22 -17.38 6.74
N ILE A 116 -16.93 -17.09 6.53
CA ILE A 116 -16.01 -17.93 5.74
C ILE A 116 -15.91 -19.34 6.33
N GLY A 117 -15.83 -19.43 7.66
CA GLY A 117 -15.81 -20.72 8.37
C GLY A 117 -17.10 -21.52 8.18
N ALA A 118 -18.25 -20.86 8.14
CA ALA A 118 -19.55 -21.50 7.95
C ALA A 118 -19.91 -21.80 6.47
N ALA A 119 -19.22 -21.16 5.53
CA ALA A 119 -19.44 -21.27 4.09
C ALA A 119 -19.18 -22.67 3.56
N THR A 120 -20.08 -23.20 2.73
CA THR A 120 -19.93 -24.50 2.06
C THR A 120 -19.67 -24.36 0.55
N GLY A 121 -19.77 -23.14 0.01
CA GLY A 121 -19.51 -22.83 -1.38
C GLY A 121 -18.04 -22.83 -1.75
N GLU A 122 -17.78 -23.09 -3.03
CA GLU A 122 -16.45 -22.98 -3.65
C GLU A 122 -16.04 -21.51 -3.81
N ILE A 123 -17.05 -20.65 -3.99
CA ILE A 123 -16.93 -19.19 -4.04
C ILE A 123 -17.64 -18.59 -2.84
N VAL A 124 -17.02 -17.57 -2.26
CA VAL A 124 -17.58 -16.77 -1.16
C VAL A 124 -17.81 -15.35 -1.66
N ALA A 125 -19.06 -14.91 -1.66
CA ALA A 125 -19.46 -13.54 -1.97
C ALA A 125 -19.80 -12.77 -0.71
N PHE A 126 -19.50 -11.47 -0.68
CA PHE A 126 -19.78 -10.57 0.43
C PHE A 126 -20.69 -9.44 -0.03
N ALA A 127 -21.74 -9.21 0.75
CA ALA A 127 -22.60 -8.04 0.64
C ALA A 127 -22.75 -7.43 2.04
N ASP A 128 -22.72 -6.10 2.14
CA ASP A 128 -22.97 -5.43 3.41
C ASP A 128 -24.48 -5.34 3.68
N SER A 129 -24.89 -5.25 4.95
CA SER A 129 -26.30 -5.20 5.37
C SER A 129 -27.06 -3.95 4.88
N ASP A 130 -26.35 -2.97 4.32
CA ASP A 130 -26.86 -1.77 3.66
C ASP A 130 -26.76 -1.82 2.12
N CYS A 131 -26.60 -3.03 1.56
CA CYS A 131 -26.69 -3.30 0.12
C CYS A 131 -27.95 -4.08 -0.25
N ARG A 132 -28.53 -3.76 -1.41
CA ARG A 132 -29.46 -4.60 -2.16
C ARG A 132 -28.75 -5.12 -3.41
N ALA A 133 -28.61 -6.42 -3.52
CA ALA A 133 -28.04 -7.04 -4.72
C ALA A 133 -29.00 -6.92 -5.90
N ASP A 134 -28.46 -6.78 -7.11
CA ASP A 134 -29.22 -6.99 -8.32
C ASP A 134 -29.56 -8.49 -8.50
N GLU A 135 -30.65 -8.82 -9.17
CA GLU A 135 -31.12 -10.21 -9.32
C GLU A 135 -30.07 -11.10 -10.01
N ASP A 136 -29.33 -10.55 -10.98
CA ASP A 136 -28.29 -11.26 -11.73
C ASP A 136 -26.88 -11.04 -11.15
N TRP A 137 -26.77 -10.44 -9.95
CA TRP A 137 -25.50 -10.04 -9.33
C TRP A 137 -24.48 -11.19 -9.26
N LEU A 138 -24.87 -12.34 -8.72
CA LEU A 138 -23.98 -13.51 -8.61
C LEU A 138 -23.64 -14.11 -9.98
N TYR A 139 -24.60 -14.11 -10.91
CA TYR A 139 -24.39 -14.66 -12.25
C TYR A 139 -23.23 -13.93 -12.95
N TYR A 140 -23.26 -12.60 -12.93
CA TYR A 140 -22.20 -11.79 -13.56
C TYR A 140 -20.85 -11.87 -12.83
N LEU A 141 -20.85 -11.78 -11.49
CA LEU A 141 -19.61 -11.91 -10.72
C LEU A 141 -18.94 -13.27 -10.98
N VAL A 142 -19.69 -14.36 -10.86
CA VAL A 142 -19.12 -15.70 -11.03
C VAL A 142 -18.71 -15.95 -12.47
N SER A 143 -19.49 -15.52 -13.45
CA SER A 143 -19.15 -15.68 -14.87
C SER A 143 -17.82 -15.01 -15.21
N ASP A 144 -17.63 -13.75 -14.80
CA ASP A 144 -16.38 -13.03 -15.05
C ASP A 144 -15.21 -13.58 -14.21
N LEU A 145 -15.46 -14.11 -13.01
CA LEU A 145 -14.44 -14.76 -12.18
C LEU A 145 -13.93 -16.06 -12.83
N LEU A 146 -14.83 -16.90 -13.34
CA LEU A 146 -14.49 -18.15 -14.01
C LEU A 146 -13.81 -17.92 -15.37
N GLY A 147 -14.25 -16.90 -16.11
CA GLY A 147 -13.67 -16.53 -17.40
C GLY A 147 -12.28 -15.88 -17.30
N GLY A 148 -11.95 -15.31 -16.14
CA GLY A 148 -10.74 -14.51 -15.92
C GLY A 148 -9.51 -15.28 -15.43
N GLU A 149 -8.46 -14.52 -15.11
CA GLU A 149 -7.29 -14.96 -14.33
C GLU A 149 -7.34 -14.38 -12.91
N PHE A 150 -8.54 -14.25 -12.37
CA PHE A 150 -8.79 -13.55 -11.12
C PHE A 150 -9.08 -14.54 -9.99
N VAL A 151 -8.62 -14.22 -8.77
CA VAL A 151 -8.99 -14.98 -7.57
C VAL A 151 -10.12 -14.33 -6.78
N GLY A 152 -10.35 -13.05 -7.05
CA GLY A 152 -11.43 -12.25 -6.51
C GLY A 152 -11.99 -11.31 -7.56
N ILE A 153 -13.25 -10.92 -7.41
CA ILE A 153 -13.94 -10.02 -8.33
C ILE A 153 -14.93 -9.16 -7.56
N GLY A 154 -15.13 -7.93 -7.99
CA GLY A 154 -16.18 -7.06 -7.47
C GLY A 154 -16.85 -6.29 -8.58
N GLY A 155 -17.73 -5.37 -8.22
CA GLY A 155 -18.43 -4.55 -9.20
C GLY A 155 -18.87 -3.19 -8.67
N PRO A 156 -19.67 -2.45 -9.44
CA PRO A 156 -20.15 -1.13 -9.06
C PRO A 156 -21.00 -1.16 -7.79
N ASN A 157 -20.95 -0.08 -7.02
CA ASN A 157 -21.88 0.20 -5.92
C ASN A 157 -22.67 1.48 -6.22
N LEU A 158 -23.93 1.31 -6.61
CA LEU A 158 -24.80 2.38 -7.09
C LEU A 158 -25.72 2.87 -5.98
N LEU A 159 -26.12 4.14 -6.01
CA LEU A 159 -27.10 4.65 -5.05
C LEU A 159 -28.52 4.21 -5.46
N PRO A 160 -29.31 3.63 -4.54
CA PRO A 160 -30.72 3.35 -4.78
C PRO A 160 -31.49 4.63 -5.20
N PRO A 161 -32.33 4.60 -6.25
CA PRO A 161 -33.13 5.75 -6.66
C PRO A 161 -34.05 6.32 -5.56
N GLU A 162 -34.49 5.47 -4.65
CA GLU A 162 -35.37 5.78 -3.52
C GLU A 162 -34.64 6.31 -2.27
N ASP A 163 -33.31 6.35 -2.26
CA ASP A 163 -32.54 6.82 -1.11
C ASP A 163 -32.69 8.35 -0.92
N SER A 164 -32.32 8.82 0.27
CA SER A 164 -32.52 10.20 0.69
C SER A 164 -31.68 11.22 -0.11
N PRO A 165 -32.14 12.47 -0.24
CA PRO A 165 -31.32 13.56 -0.76
C PRO A 165 -29.97 13.77 -0.05
N VAL A 166 -29.90 13.42 1.25
CA VAL A 166 -28.64 13.49 2.02
C VAL A 166 -27.70 12.38 1.58
N ALA A 167 -28.20 11.15 1.40
CA ALA A 167 -27.43 10.03 0.86
C ALA A 167 -26.85 10.33 -0.53
N ALA A 168 -27.61 11.02 -1.38
CA ALA A 168 -27.14 11.51 -2.67
C ALA A 168 -25.98 12.50 -2.55
N ALA A 169 -26.07 13.44 -1.60
CA ALA A 169 -24.98 14.38 -1.31
C ALA A 169 -23.75 13.65 -0.75
N VAL A 170 -23.93 12.66 0.12
CA VAL A 170 -22.86 11.82 0.67
C VAL A 170 -22.16 11.02 -0.44
N MET A 171 -22.90 10.41 -1.37
CA MET A 171 -22.33 9.72 -2.53
C MET A 171 -21.49 10.64 -3.42
N ALA A 172 -21.89 11.91 -3.55
CA ALA A 172 -21.19 12.92 -4.33
C ALA A 172 -20.04 13.61 -3.56
N SER A 173 -19.80 13.21 -2.31
CA SER A 173 -18.77 13.76 -1.42
C SER A 173 -17.56 12.80 -1.31
N PRO A 174 -16.37 13.27 -0.90
CA PRO A 174 -15.17 12.46 -0.87
C PRO A 174 -15.26 11.32 0.17
N GLY A 175 -14.42 10.31 -0.02
CA GLY A 175 -14.23 9.25 0.97
C GLY A 175 -15.31 8.16 0.98
N GLY A 176 -16.12 8.02 -0.07
CA GLY A 176 -16.99 6.86 -0.25
C GLY A 176 -16.22 5.60 -0.72
N PRO A 177 -16.80 4.39 -0.55
CA PRO A 177 -16.21 3.14 -1.02
C PRO A 177 -16.15 3.13 -2.55
N ALA A 178 -14.93 3.16 -3.08
CA ALA A 178 -14.65 3.27 -4.51
C ALA A 178 -13.77 2.10 -4.96
N HIS A 179 -14.01 1.63 -6.18
CA HIS A 179 -13.15 0.65 -6.83
C HIS A 179 -11.94 1.36 -7.45
N VAL A 180 -10.80 0.68 -7.45
CA VAL A 180 -9.56 1.18 -8.04
C VAL A 180 -9.19 0.26 -9.18
N MET A 181 -9.18 0.81 -10.40
CA MET A 181 -9.11 0.03 -11.64
C MET A 181 -7.74 0.17 -12.30
N LEU A 182 -7.15 -0.97 -12.65
CA LEU A 182 -5.92 -1.05 -13.44
C LEU A 182 -6.23 -1.11 -14.93
N THR A 183 -7.31 -1.80 -15.29
CA THR A 183 -7.87 -1.90 -16.65
C THR A 183 -9.39 -1.95 -16.54
N ASP A 184 -10.10 -2.05 -17.67
CA ASP A 184 -11.57 -2.16 -17.69
C ASP A 184 -12.11 -3.42 -16.98
N ARG A 185 -11.25 -4.44 -16.78
CA ARG A 185 -11.61 -5.74 -16.20
C ARG A 185 -10.78 -6.14 -14.99
N GLN A 186 -9.70 -5.42 -14.68
CA GLN A 186 -8.81 -5.71 -13.56
C GLN A 186 -8.83 -4.57 -12.56
N ALA A 187 -9.04 -4.90 -11.29
CA ALA A 187 -9.01 -3.98 -10.18
C ALA A 187 -7.75 -4.17 -9.32
N GLU A 188 -7.25 -3.08 -8.76
CA GLU A 188 -6.33 -3.09 -7.62
C GLU A 188 -7.09 -3.21 -6.30
N HIS A 189 -8.32 -2.68 -6.24
CA HIS A 189 -9.18 -2.75 -5.05
C HIS A 189 -10.66 -2.79 -5.43
N ILE A 190 -11.39 -3.67 -4.75
CA ILE A 190 -12.85 -3.79 -4.82
C ILE A 190 -13.43 -3.56 -3.42
N PRO A 191 -14.48 -2.73 -3.27
CA PRO A 191 -15.02 -2.41 -1.95
C PRO A 191 -15.69 -3.60 -1.27
N GLY A 192 -15.63 -3.62 0.06
CA GLY A 192 -16.17 -4.70 0.87
C GLY A 192 -17.66 -5.00 0.69
N CYS A 193 -18.42 -4.01 0.23
CA CYS A 193 -19.86 -4.12 0.03
C CYS A 193 -20.27 -4.91 -1.23
N ASN A 194 -19.32 -5.21 -2.12
CA ASN A 194 -19.56 -5.93 -3.38
C ASN A 194 -18.28 -6.65 -3.85
N MET A 195 -18.03 -7.83 -3.29
CA MET A 195 -16.86 -8.63 -3.63
C MET A 195 -17.16 -10.13 -3.55
N ALA A 196 -16.49 -10.93 -4.37
CA ALA A 196 -16.54 -12.39 -4.36
C ALA A 196 -15.15 -12.95 -4.60
N PHE A 197 -14.81 -14.05 -3.93
CA PHE A 197 -13.51 -14.70 -4.04
C PHE A 197 -13.67 -16.21 -4.09
N TYR A 198 -12.70 -16.90 -4.68
CA TYR A 198 -12.57 -18.32 -4.38
C TYR A 198 -12.28 -18.52 -2.89
N LYS A 199 -12.96 -19.49 -2.28
CA LYS A 199 -12.77 -19.79 -0.86
C LYS A 199 -11.32 -20.18 -0.55
N TRP A 200 -10.69 -20.97 -1.42
CA TRP A 200 -9.30 -21.41 -1.24
C TRP A 200 -8.33 -20.22 -1.17
N ALA A 201 -8.54 -19.18 -1.98
CA ALA A 201 -7.66 -18.02 -2.02
C ALA A 201 -7.74 -17.21 -0.72
N LEU A 202 -8.95 -17.10 -0.14
CA LEU A 202 -9.14 -16.48 1.17
C LEU A 202 -8.46 -17.30 2.27
N VAL A 203 -8.58 -18.63 2.23
CA VAL A 203 -7.96 -19.53 3.22
C VAL A 203 -6.43 -19.46 3.15
N GLU A 204 -5.86 -19.43 1.94
CA GLU A 204 -4.41 -19.35 1.70
C GLU A 204 -3.77 -18.14 2.38
N ILE A 205 -4.43 -16.98 2.32
CA ILE A 205 -3.92 -15.74 2.96
C ILE A 205 -4.38 -15.59 4.42
N GLY A 206 -5.10 -16.57 4.99
CA GLY A 206 -5.58 -16.56 6.37
C GLY A 206 -6.85 -15.73 6.63
N GLY A 207 -7.64 -15.42 5.61
CA GLY A 207 -8.89 -14.67 5.72
C GLY A 207 -8.69 -13.18 5.97
N PHE A 208 -9.70 -12.51 6.54
CA PHE A 208 -9.62 -11.09 6.94
C PHE A 208 -8.83 -10.95 8.24
N ASP A 209 -8.07 -9.87 8.39
CA ASP A 209 -7.35 -9.61 9.65
C ASP A 209 -8.30 -9.00 10.70
N PRO A 210 -8.52 -9.66 11.86
CA PRO A 210 -9.42 -9.19 12.91
C PRO A 210 -9.03 -7.83 13.53
N ALA A 211 -7.81 -7.34 13.29
CA ALA A 211 -7.40 -6.00 13.70
C ALA A 211 -8.27 -4.91 13.05
N PHE A 212 -8.83 -5.17 11.86
CA PHE A 212 -9.74 -4.25 11.19
C PHE A 212 -11.18 -4.45 11.70
N GLN A 213 -11.55 -3.68 12.71
CA GLN A 213 -12.87 -3.81 13.34
C GLN A 213 -13.99 -3.06 12.61
N ARG A 214 -13.67 -1.96 11.94
CA ARG A 214 -14.69 -1.06 11.34
C ARG A 214 -14.58 -0.88 9.83
N ALA A 215 -13.36 -0.85 9.29
CA ALA A 215 -13.10 -0.59 7.87
C ALA A 215 -11.66 -0.95 7.49
N GLY A 216 -11.38 -0.90 6.18
CA GLY A 216 -10.05 -1.10 5.58
C GLY A 216 -9.63 -2.57 5.48
N ASP A 217 -10.49 -3.48 5.89
CA ASP A 217 -10.31 -4.92 5.74
C ASP A 217 -10.42 -5.37 4.27
N ASP A 218 -11.23 -4.66 3.47
CA ASP A 218 -11.29 -4.78 2.02
C ASP A 218 -9.99 -4.35 1.33
N VAL A 219 -9.41 -3.22 1.73
CA VAL A 219 -8.10 -2.77 1.22
C VAL A 219 -6.99 -3.76 1.59
N ASP A 220 -6.95 -4.18 2.86
CA ASP A 220 -5.98 -5.15 3.36
C ASP A 220 -6.01 -6.48 2.60
N ILE A 221 -7.21 -7.05 2.40
CA ILE A 221 -7.33 -8.34 1.72
C ILE A 221 -6.96 -8.24 0.23
N CYS A 222 -7.34 -7.15 -0.44
CA CYS A 222 -6.96 -6.92 -1.84
C CYS A 222 -5.44 -6.77 -2.01
N TRP A 223 -4.76 -6.07 -1.10
CA TRP A 223 -3.31 -5.94 -1.15
C TRP A 223 -2.59 -7.25 -0.82
N ARG A 224 -3.04 -7.99 0.20
CA ARG A 224 -2.43 -9.30 0.51
C ARG A 224 -2.57 -10.30 -0.63
N LEU A 225 -3.70 -10.35 -1.32
CA LEU A 225 -3.86 -11.20 -2.51
C LEU A 225 -2.89 -10.79 -3.64
N GLN A 226 -2.72 -9.48 -3.89
CA GLN A 226 -1.79 -8.99 -4.91
C GLN A 226 -0.32 -9.21 -4.54
N GLN A 227 0.04 -9.05 -3.27
CA GLN A 227 1.37 -9.37 -2.76
C GLN A 227 1.69 -10.87 -2.88
N ALA A 228 0.68 -11.73 -2.77
CA ALA A 228 0.79 -13.17 -3.05
C ALA A 228 0.83 -13.49 -4.56
N GLY A 229 0.80 -12.48 -5.44
CA GLY A 229 0.90 -12.63 -6.89
C GLY A 229 -0.44 -12.84 -7.61
N TRP A 230 -1.57 -12.78 -6.91
CA TRP A 230 -2.88 -12.98 -7.50
C TRP A 230 -3.48 -11.69 -8.09
N LYS A 231 -4.39 -11.85 -9.06
CA LYS A 231 -5.10 -10.73 -9.71
C LYS A 231 -6.54 -10.63 -9.19
N ILE A 232 -7.06 -9.41 -9.15
CA ILE A 232 -8.44 -9.11 -8.78
C ILE A 232 -9.16 -8.54 -10.00
N GLY A 233 -10.34 -9.08 -10.29
CA GLY A 233 -11.17 -8.70 -11.42
C GLY A 233 -12.20 -7.65 -11.07
N PHE A 234 -12.82 -7.11 -12.11
CA PHE A 234 -13.97 -6.23 -12.02
C PHE A 234 -15.04 -6.66 -13.03
N SER A 235 -16.26 -6.83 -12.53
CA SER A 235 -17.45 -7.08 -13.34
C SER A 235 -18.31 -5.81 -13.40
N PRO A 236 -18.41 -5.15 -14.56
CA PRO A 236 -19.25 -3.97 -14.71
C PRO A 236 -20.75 -4.25 -14.52
N ALA A 237 -21.18 -5.49 -14.74
CA ALA A 237 -22.59 -5.91 -14.64
C ALA A 237 -22.94 -6.48 -13.25
N GLY A 238 -21.97 -6.97 -12.47
CA GLY A 238 -22.17 -7.44 -11.11
C GLY A 238 -22.28 -6.32 -10.09
N PHE A 239 -23.31 -5.46 -10.20
CA PHE A 239 -23.47 -4.29 -9.31
C PHE A 239 -24.40 -4.56 -8.13
N VAL A 240 -24.28 -3.71 -7.10
CA VAL A 240 -25.21 -3.64 -5.97
C VAL A 240 -25.74 -2.23 -5.78
N TRP A 241 -26.94 -2.11 -5.23
CA TRP A 241 -27.50 -0.86 -4.73
C TRP A 241 -27.07 -0.65 -3.28
N HIS A 242 -26.21 0.33 -3.01
CA HIS A 242 -25.64 0.58 -1.69
C HIS A 242 -26.26 1.84 -1.06
N TYR A 243 -27.02 1.66 0.02
CA TYR A 243 -27.63 2.74 0.79
C TYR A 243 -26.55 3.56 1.49
N ARG A 244 -26.50 4.86 1.24
CA ARG A 244 -25.48 5.71 1.89
C ARG A 244 -25.94 6.15 3.28
N ARG A 245 -25.00 6.74 4.01
CA ARG A 245 -25.30 7.36 5.31
C ARG A 245 -26.32 8.47 5.12
N SER A 246 -27.35 8.47 5.98
CA SER A 246 -28.53 9.31 5.85
C SER A 246 -28.38 10.64 6.59
N THR A 247 -27.33 10.75 7.42
CA THR A 247 -27.01 11.96 8.19
C THR A 247 -25.53 12.33 8.07
N VAL A 248 -25.22 13.62 8.29
CA VAL A 248 -23.83 14.12 8.32
C VAL A 248 -23.04 13.45 9.44
N ALA A 249 -23.64 13.26 10.62
CA ALA A 249 -22.98 12.63 11.75
C ALA A 249 -22.56 11.18 11.46
N GLU A 250 -23.42 10.40 10.81
CA GLU A 250 -23.11 9.04 10.36
C GLU A 250 -21.98 9.02 9.32
N TYR A 251 -22.00 9.96 8.36
CA TYR A 251 -20.93 10.10 7.40
C TYR A 251 -19.59 10.43 8.08
N LEU A 252 -19.55 11.40 9.01
CA LEU A 252 -18.31 11.75 9.70
C LEU A 252 -17.78 10.60 10.57
N ARG A 253 -18.66 9.83 11.22
CA ARG A 253 -18.25 8.60 11.95
C ARG A 253 -17.66 7.54 11.01
N GLN A 254 -18.19 7.41 9.79
CA GLN A 254 -17.59 6.55 8.78
C GLN A 254 -16.19 7.04 8.36
N GLN A 255 -16.03 8.36 8.18
CA GLN A 255 -14.73 8.95 7.83
C GLN A 255 -13.70 8.82 8.96
N GLU A 256 -14.14 8.92 10.23
CA GLU A 256 -13.32 8.59 11.39
C GLU A 256 -12.84 7.14 11.32
N GLY A 257 -13.76 6.18 11.11
CA GLY A 257 -13.41 4.76 10.96
C GLY A 257 -12.40 4.48 9.82
N TYR A 258 -12.55 5.15 8.67
CA TYR A 258 -11.58 5.08 7.58
C TYR A 258 -10.20 5.64 7.98
N GLY A 259 -10.15 6.74 8.72
CA GLY A 259 -8.89 7.31 9.21
C GLY A 259 -8.16 6.36 10.16
N GLU A 260 -8.89 5.69 11.05
CA GLU A 260 -8.29 4.67 11.93
C GLU A 260 -7.77 3.46 11.16
N ALA A 261 -8.52 2.99 10.17
CA ALA A 261 -8.09 1.91 9.29
C ALA A 261 -6.83 2.27 8.51
N GLU A 262 -6.72 3.50 8.00
CA GLU A 262 -5.49 3.99 7.34
C GLU A 262 -4.27 3.99 8.28
N ALA A 263 -4.45 4.20 9.59
CA ALA A 263 -3.37 4.10 10.55
C ALA A 263 -2.84 2.66 10.68
N LEU A 264 -3.73 1.67 10.61
CA LEU A 264 -3.38 0.25 10.60
C LEU A 264 -2.75 -0.17 9.27
N LEU A 265 -3.35 0.24 8.14
CA LEU A 265 -2.87 -0.08 6.80
C LEU A 265 -1.45 0.45 6.57
N VAL A 266 -1.12 1.68 6.98
CA VAL A 266 0.25 2.22 6.87
C VAL A 266 1.27 1.36 7.60
N ARG A 267 0.89 0.77 8.73
CA ARG A 267 1.80 -0.07 9.52
C ARG A 267 2.02 -1.43 8.86
N LYS A 268 0.98 -1.99 8.24
CA LYS A 268 0.99 -3.34 7.66
C LYS A 268 1.48 -3.36 6.21
N HIS A 269 1.21 -2.29 5.47
CA HIS A 269 1.45 -2.14 4.03
C HIS A 269 2.13 -0.78 3.70
N PRO A 270 3.26 -0.42 4.35
CA PRO A 270 3.90 0.88 4.20
C PRO A 270 4.35 1.23 2.77
N GLU A 271 4.58 0.24 1.91
CA GLU A 271 4.92 0.39 0.49
C GLU A 271 3.77 0.97 -0.34
N TYR A 272 2.52 0.82 0.11
CA TYR A 272 1.34 1.42 -0.51
C TYR A 272 1.05 2.83 0.02
N PHE A 273 1.98 3.46 0.73
CA PHE A 273 1.84 4.83 1.23
C PHE A 273 3.01 5.74 0.87
N ASN A 274 2.70 7.00 0.61
CA ASN A 274 3.73 8.02 0.40
C ASN A 274 4.33 8.50 1.73
N SER A 275 5.38 9.33 1.65
CA SER A 275 6.09 9.86 2.83
C SER A 275 5.23 10.75 3.73
N LEU A 276 4.12 11.30 3.22
CA LEU A 276 3.13 12.06 3.98
C LEU A 276 2.05 11.16 4.60
N GLY A 277 2.09 9.85 4.31
CA GLY A 277 1.17 8.84 4.82
C GLY A 277 -0.20 8.84 4.13
N GLY A 278 -0.28 9.30 2.89
CA GLY A 278 -1.42 9.11 2.00
C GLY A 278 -1.27 7.82 1.18
N SER A 279 -2.37 7.11 0.94
CA SER A 279 -2.40 5.87 0.16
C SER A 279 -2.02 6.13 -1.29
N MET A 280 -1.13 5.30 -1.83
CA MET A 280 -0.75 5.28 -3.23
C MET A 280 -1.50 4.15 -3.92
N TRP A 281 -2.20 4.48 -4.99
CA TRP A 281 -2.92 3.54 -5.84
C TRP A 281 -2.25 3.52 -7.20
N LYS A 282 -1.98 2.33 -7.73
CA LYS A 282 -1.46 2.14 -9.10
C LYS A 282 -2.57 2.37 -10.13
N GLY A 283 -3.79 1.97 -9.79
CA GLY A 283 -4.97 2.14 -10.62
C GLY A 283 -5.65 3.49 -10.43
N ARG A 284 -6.67 3.72 -11.25
CA ARG A 284 -7.52 4.91 -11.18
C ARG A 284 -8.69 4.66 -10.24
N ILE A 285 -8.99 5.62 -9.36
CA ILE A 285 -10.14 5.51 -8.47
C ILE A 285 -11.41 5.92 -9.22
N TYR A 286 -12.38 4.99 -9.31
CA TYR A 286 -13.67 5.23 -9.95
C TYR A 286 -14.73 5.48 -8.88
N THR A 287 -15.22 6.70 -8.84
CA THR A 287 -16.24 7.16 -7.91
C THR A 287 -17.13 8.20 -8.55
N THR A 288 -18.35 8.34 -8.03
CA THR A 288 -19.28 9.41 -8.36
C THR A 288 -18.83 10.78 -7.86
N ALA A 289 -18.07 10.82 -6.77
CA ALA A 289 -17.49 12.05 -6.25
C ALA A 289 -16.25 12.41 -7.05
N LYS A 290 -16.29 13.46 -7.88
CA LYS A 290 -15.06 14.01 -8.49
C LYS A 290 -14.09 14.31 -7.36
N PHE A 291 -12.89 13.71 -7.35
CA PHE A 291 -11.86 13.86 -6.31
C PHE A 291 -11.21 15.25 -6.38
N GLY A 292 -12.02 16.29 -6.22
CA GLY A 292 -11.60 17.68 -6.22
C GLY A 292 -12.09 18.49 -7.41
N LEU A 293 -11.42 19.63 -7.59
CA LEU A 293 -11.85 20.68 -8.49
C LEU A 293 -11.37 20.40 -9.92
N LEU A 294 -12.29 20.33 -10.88
CA LEU A 294 -11.91 20.34 -12.29
C LEU A 294 -11.65 21.79 -12.70
N LEU A 295 -10.42 22.07 -13.11
CA LEU A 295 -10.02 23.39 -13.63
C LEU A 295 -10.26 23.52 -15.14
N ARG A 296 -10.49 22.40 -15.83
CA ARG A 296 -10.75 22.33 -17.26
C ARG A 296 -11.87 21.31 -17.54
N PRO A 297 -12.67 21.49 -18.60
CA PRO A 297 -13.64 20.47 -19.00
C PRO A 297 -12.93 19.28 -19.65
N SER A 298 -13.54 18.09 -19.56
CA SER A 298 -13.12 16.94 -20.37
C SER A 298 -13.40 17.20 -21.85
N VAL A 299 -12.50 16.78 -22.73
CA VAL A 299 -12.60 17.00 -24.17
C VAL A 299 -12.70 15.66 -24.88
N ILE A 300 -13.73 15.48 -25.70
CA ILE A 300 -13.80 14.35 -26.63
C ILE A 300 -13.09 14.80 -27.92
N TYR A 301 -11.94 14.22 -28.21
CA TYR A 301 -11.27 14.46 -29.48
C TYR A 301 -11.98 13.69 -30.57
N ARG A 302 -12.45 14.44 -31.57
CA ARG A 302 -13.13 13.91 -32.74
C ARG A 302 -12.27 14.03 -34.00
N GLY A 303 -11.05 14.60 -33.92
CA GLY A 303 -10.26 14.99 -35.09
C GLY A 303 -10.66 16.38 -35.62
N LEU A 304 -9.84 16.91 -36.53
CA LEU A 304 -9.98 18.28 -37.07
C LEU A 304 -11.36 18.55 -37.71
N PHE A 305 -11.99 17.50 -38.26
CA PHE A 305 -13.32 17.56 -38.90
C PHE A 305 -14.26 16.43 -38.44
N ALA A 306 -14.18 16.03 -37.17
CA ALA A 306 -14.87 14.83 -36.68
C ALA A 306 -14.45 13.52 -37.41
N SER A 307 -13.28 13.54 -38.07
CA SER A 307 -12.76 12.48 -38.93
C SER A 307 -11.84 11.47 -38.23
N ALA A 308 -11.67 11.58 -36.91
CA ALA A 308 -10.87 10.61 -36.17
C ALA A 308 -11.52 9.22 -36.28
N GLY A 309 -10.73 8.20 -36.64
CA GLY A 309 -11.21 6.82 -36.75
C GLY A 309 -11.73 6.24 -35.44
N PHE A 310 -11.41 6.87 -34.31
CA PHE A 310 -11.96 6.59 -32.99
C PHE A 310 -12.05 7.88 -32.16
N GLN A 311 -13.04 7.95 -31.29
CA GLN A 311 -13.23 9.09 -30.38
C GLN A 311 -12.50 8.82 -29.07
N SER A 312 -11.57 9.70 -28.70
CA SER A 312 -10.85 9.62 -27.43
C SER A 312 -11.37 10.66 -26.44
N LEU A 313 -11.70 10.23 -25.22
CA LEU A 313 -12.06 11.13 -24.13
C LEU A 313 -10.78 11.51 -23.36
N TYR A 314 -10.36 12.77 -23.51
CA TYR A 314 -9.37 13.39 -22.63
C TYR A 314 -10.09 13.86 -21.37
N ALA A 315 -10.14 12.98 -20.36
CA ALA A 315 -10.73 13.31 -19.08
C ALA A 315 -9.92 14.40 -18.39
N ALA A 316 -10.60 15.43 -17.89
CA ALA A 316 -9.95 16.41 -17.02
C ALA A 316 -9.59 15.76 -15.69
N GLU A 317 -8.32 15.83 -15.31
CA GLU A 317 -7.87 15.37 -14.01
C GLU A 317 -8.24 16.41 -12.93
N PRO A 318 -8.86 16.00 -11.81
CA PRO A 318 -9.07 16.89 -10.68
C PRO A 318 -7.74 17.45 -10.19
N ALA A 319 -7.69 18.73 -9.82
CA ALA A 319 -6.48 19.35 -9.27
C ALA A 319 -6.22 18.85 -7.84
N PRO A 320 -5.36 17.83 -7.63
CA PRO A 320 -5.23 17.19 -6.32
C PRO A 320 -4.44 18.09 -5.35
N SER A 321 -3.55 18.92 -5.89
CA SER A 321 -2.78 19.92 -5.15
C SER A 321 -3.68 20.96 -4.48
N LEU A 322 -4.79 21.35 -5.12
CA LEU A 322 -5.76 22.26 -4.50
C LEU A 322 -6.52 21.57 -3.37
N MET A 323 -6.79 20.27 -3.46
CA MET A 323 -7.42 19.53 -2.35
C MET A 323 -6.51 19.42 -1.13
N LEU A 324 -5.18 19.57 -1.27
CA LEU A 324 -4.30 19.59 -0.10
C LEU A 324 -4.60 20.74 0.86
N CYS A 325 -5.17 21.85 0.37
CA CYS A 325 -5.51 22.97 1.24
C CYS A 325 -6.69 22.69 2.19
N THR A 326 -7.48 21.65 1.93
CA THR A 326 -8.60 21.24 2.80
C THR A 326 -8.17 20.21 3.85
N ALA A 327 -6.94 19.71 3.77
CA ALA A 327 -6.41 18.71 4.69
C ALA A 327 -6.09 19.32 6.07
N ILE A 328 -6.14 18.50 7.12
CA ILE A 328 -5.84 18.95 8.50
C ILE A 328 -4.41 19.52 8.60
N GLU A 329 -3.48 18.96 7.84
CA GLU A 329 -2.09 19.39 7.74
C GLU A 329 -1.99 20.85 7.27
N TYR A 330 -2.79 21.25 6.28
CA TYR A 330 -2.79 22.63 5.81
C TYR A 330 -3.29 23.59 6.89
N HIS A 331 -4.37 23.22 7.59
CA HIS A 331 -4.90 24.05 8.67
C HIS A 331 -3.92 24.20 9.84
N LEU A 332 -3.19 23.14 10.18
CA LEU A 332 -2.21 23.15 11.27
C LEU A 332 -0.88 23.82 10.90
N PHE A 333 -0.40 23.64 9.66
CA PHE A 333 0.92 24.13 9.26
C PHE A 333 0.90 25.44 8.46
N VAL A 334 -0.27 25.85 7.96
CA VAL A 334 -0.41 27.08 7.16
C VAL A 334 -1.40 28.03 7.81
N THR A 335 -2.68 27.64 7.94
CA THR A 335 -3.72 28.56 8.43
C THR A 335 -3.46 29.03 9.86
N LEU A 336 -3.24 28.11 10.81
CA LEU A 336 -3.03 28.45 12.22
C LEU A 336 -1.76 29.30 12.45
N PRO A 337 -0.58 28.94 11.91
CA PRO A 337 0.62 29.76 12.06
C PRO A 337 0.47 31.16 11.45
N LEU A 338 -0.20 31.30 10.30
CA LEU A 338 -0.46 32.61 9.70
C LEU A 338 -1.32 33.49 10.61
N TRP A 339 -2.34 32.93 11.27
CA TRP A 339 -3.14 33.68 12.24
C TRP A 339 -2.35 34.09 13.49
N VAL A 340 -1.53 33.21 14.03
CA VAL A 340 -0.64 33.52 15.17
C VAL A 340 0.34 34.63 14.78
N LEU A 341 0.96 34.53 13.61
CA LEU A 341 1.88 35.54 13.10
C LEU A 341 1.18 36.86 12.78
N ALA A 342 -0.05 36.84 12.24
CA ALA A 342 -0.83 38.04 11.95
C ALA A 342 -1.25 38.80 13.22
N ALA A 343 -1.43 38.10 14.34
CA ALA A 343 -1.69 38.72 15.64
C ALA A 343 -0.49 39.54 16.15
N ILE A 344 0.73 39.15 15.76
CA ILE A 344 1.98 39.83 16.15
C ILE A 344 2.37 40.86 15.09
N PHE A 345 2.27 40.49 13.81
CA PHE A 345 2.66 41.26 12.64
C PHE A 345 1.43 41.50 11.77
N GLN A 346 0.74 42.63 11.99
CA GLN A 346 -0.52 42.94 11.31
C GLN A 346 -0.42 42.94 9.78
N ASN A 347 0.77 43.20 9.21
CA ASN A 347 1.02 43.12 7.77
C ASN A 347 0.78 41.72 7.17
N LEU A 348 0.77 40.66 7.99
CA LEU A 348 0.49 39.28 7.56
C LEU A 348 -1.01 38.94 7.60
N LEU A 349 -1.87 39.82 8.10
CA LEU A 349 -3.31 39.59 8.16
C LEU A 349 -3.95 39.23 6.81
N PRO A 350 -3.60 39.88 5.68
CA PRO A 350 -4.13 39.48 4.37
C PRO A 350 -3.79 38.03 3.99
N LEU A 351 -2.59 37.55 4.36
CA LEU A 351 -2.18 36.17 4.11
C LEU A 351 -2.95 35.18 4.99
N ALA A 352 -3.21 35.51 6.25
CA ALA A 352 -4.04 34.69 7.14
C ALA A 352 -5.49 34.58 6.65
N ILE A 353 -6.06 35.69 6.18
CA ILE A 353 -7.39 35.71 5.56
C ILE A 353 -7.39 34.84 4.29
N PHE A 354 -6.41 35.02 3.40
CA PHE A 354 -6.30 34.22 2.18
C PHE A 354 -6.16 32.72 2.48
N GLY A 355 -5.29 32.34 3.42
CA GLY A 355 -5.11 30.96 3.87
C GLY A 355 -6.35 30.34 4.52
N THR A 356 -7.35 31.15 4.90
CA THR A 356 -8.65 30.68 5.41
C THR A 356 -9.69 30.61 4.28
N LEU A 357 -9.72 31.60 3.39
CA LEU A 357 -10.68 31.67 2.29
C LEU A 357 -10.39 30.65 1.18
N LEU A 358 -9.12 30.28 0.97
CA LEU A 358 -8.72 29.33 -0.06
C LEU A 358 -9.44 27.97 0.09
N PRO A 359 -9.35 27.24 1.22
CA PRO A 359 -10.05 25.98 1.39
C PRO A 359 -11.57 26.11 1.29
N ALA A 360 -12.15 27.18 1.84
CA ALA A 360 -13.59 27.44 1.73
C ALA A 360 -14.03 27.61 0.27
N SER A 361 -13.26 28.35 -0.53
CA SER A 361 -13.53 28.59 -1.95
C SER A 361 -13.40 27.31 -2.77
N VAL A 362 -12.36 26.52 -2.47
CA VAL A 362 -12.11 25.22 -3.11
C VAL A 362 -13.26 24.24 -2.82
N CYS A 363 -13.70 24.13 -1.56
CA CYS A 363 -14.84 23.31 -1.18
C CYS A 363 -16.16 23.77 -1.81
N ALA A 364 -16.42 25.09 -1.85
CA ALA A 364 -17.60 25.65 -2.50
C ALA A 364 -17.63 25.32 -4.00
N ALA A 365 -16.48 25.45 -4.68
CA ALA A 365 -16.36 25.12 -6.09
C ALA A 365 -16.51 23.61 -6.36
N ALA A 366 -15.95 22.75 -5.49
CA ALA A 366 -16.17 21.30 -5.56
C ALA A 366 -17.65 20.93 -5.40
N GLY A 367 -18.34 21.52 -4.42
CA GLY A 367 -19.78 21.34 -4.21
C GLY A 367 -20.62 21.85 -5.39
N ALA A 368 -20.22 22.93 -6.05
CA ALA A 368 -20.89 23.45 -7.24
C ALA A 368 -20.75 22.52 -8.46
N GLN A 369 -19.61 21.84 -8.60
CA GLN A 369 -19.29 20.92 -9.70
C GLN A 369 -19.79 19.49 -9.49
N ALA A 370 -20.30 19.17 -8.29
CA ALA A 370 -20.75 17.84 -7.93
C ALA A 370 -21.93 17.37 -8.79
N ALA A 371 -21.84 16.12 -9.28
CA ALA A 371 -22.89 15.49 -10.05
C ALA A 371 -23.90 14.84 -9.09
N LEU A 372 -25.18 15.23 -9.21
CA LEU A 372 -26.27 14.70 -8.39
C LEU A 372 -27.41 14.20 -9.27
N PRO A 373 -28.10 13.12 -8.87
CA PRO A 373 -29.33 12.70 -9.52
C PRO A 373 -30.40 13.79 -9.44
N ARG A 374 -31.01 14.15 -10.59
CA ARG A 374 -32.00 15.25 -10.67
C ARG A 374 -33.14 15.10 -9.66
N ARG A 375 -33.63 13.87 -9.46
CA ARG A 375 -34.75 13.57 -8.54
C ARG A 375 -34.42 13.78 -7.06
N GLN A 376 -33.15 13.64 -6.68
CA GLN A 376 -32.69 13.72 -5.29
C GLN A 376 -32.03 15.08 -4.98
N THR A 377 -31.88 15.96 -5.97
CA THR A 377 -31.22 17.25 -5.81
C THR A 377 -32.15 18.26 -5.13
N ARG A 378 -31.66 18.90 -4.06
CA ARG A 378 -32.34 20.00 -3.34
C ARG A 378 -31.50 21.27 -3.40
N ARG A 379 -32.12 22.42 -3.10
CA ARG A 379 -31.44 23.73 -3.11
C ARG A 379 -30.21 23.78 -2.19
N TRP A 380 -30.25 23.03 -1.08
CA TRP A 380 -29.15 22.94 -0.11
C TRP A 380 -28.10 21.87 -0.46
N SER A 381 -28.34 20.97 -1.42
CA SER A 381 -27.48 19.79 -1.64
C SER A 381 -26.03 20.17 -1.96
N ARG A 382 -25.81 21.19 -2.77
CA ARG A 382 -24.46 21.65 -3.14
C ARG A 382 -23.71 22.30 -1.97
N ALA A 383 -24.43 23.06 -1.14
CA ALA A 383 -23.85 23.64 0.08
C ALA A 383 -23.48 22.55 1.09
N LEU A 384 -24.32 21.51 1.20
CA LEU A 384 -23.99 20.34 2.01
C LEU A 384 -22.73 19.63 1.48
N ILE A 385 -22.63 19.39 0.17
CA ILE A 385 -21.44 18.75 -0.40
C ILE A 385 -20.19 19.59 -0.12
N ALA A 386 -20.24 20.92 -0.31
CA ALA A 386 -19.13 21.80 0.03
C ALA A 386 -18.72 21.66 1.52
N LEU A 387 -19.69 21.57 2.43
CA LEU A 387 -19.42 21.31 3.84
C LEU A 387 -18.75 19.94 4.06
N LEU A 388 -19.21 18.89 3.37
CA LEU A 388 -18.63 17.55 3.49
C LEU A 388 -17.20 17.48 2.93
N PHE A 389 -16.91 18.18 1.83
CA PHE A 389 -15.54 18.36 1.31
C PHE A 389 -14.61 19.06 2.30
N PHE A 390 -15.14 19.94 3.15
CA PHE A 390 -14.38 20.61 4.19
C PHE A 390 -14.19 19.74 5.44
N LEU A 391 -15.25 19.11 5.93
CA LEU A 391 -15.22 18.34 7.18
C LEU A 391 -14.51 17.00 7.04
N GLN A 392 -14.64 16.33 5.89
CA GLN A 392 -14.12 14.97 5.72
C GLN A 392 -12.61 14.85 5.92
N PRO A 393 -11.75 15.68 5.28
CA PRO A 393 -10.31 15.54 5.43
C PRO A 393 -9.84 15.85 6.86
N ILE A 394 -10.55 16.75 7.55
CA ILE A 394 -10.26 17.11 8.95
C ILE A 394 -10.57 15.93 9.87
N VAL A 395 -11.79 15.37 9.78
CA VAL A 395 -12.22 14.28 10.66
C VAL A 395 -11.41 13.01 10.40
N ARG A 396 -11.26 12.61 9.13
CA ARG A 396 -10.44 11.44 8.74
C ARG A 396 -8.99 11.63 9.13
N GLY A 397 -8.43 12.82 8.86
CA GLY A 397 -7.06 13.17 9.20
C GLY A 397 -6.81 13.11 10.71
N TYR A 398 -7.69 13.70 11.52
CA TYR A 398 -7.61 13.65 12.98
C TYR A 398 -7.62 12.20 13.50
N ALA A 399 -8.59 11.39 13.06
CA ALA A 399 -8.71 9.99 13.46
C ALA A 399 -7.44 9.18 13.10
N ARG A 400 -6.93 9.38 11.88
CA ARG A 400 -5.68 8.77 11.40
C ARG A 400 -4.49 9.13 12.27
N TYR A 401 -4.30 10.41 12.60
CA TYR A 401 -3.17 10.82 13.44
C TYR A 401 -3.33 10.35 14.89
N LYS A 402 -4.52 10.48 15.47
CA LYS A 402 -4.85 9.97 16.81
C LYS A 402 -4.56 8.47 16.91
N SER A 403 -5.03 7.67 15.97
CA SER A 403 -4.79 6.23 15.96
C SER A 403 -3.32 5.87 15.74
N ARG A 404 -2.59 6.58 14.88
CA ARG A 404 -1.13 6.40 14.75
C ARG A 404 -0.38 6.70 16.05
N LEU A 405 -0.91 7.56 16.92
CA LEU A 405 -0.31 7.87 18.22
C LEU A 405 -0.70 6.84 19.29
N LEU A 406 -1.94 6.33 19.24
CA LEU A 406 -2.50 5.38 20.21
C LEU A 406 -2.15 3.92 19.94
N LEU A 407 -1.85 3.56 18.69
CA LEU A 407 -1.52 2.17 18.34
C LEU A 407 -0.37 1.67 19.21
N PRO A 408 -0.53 0.52 19.89
CA PRO A 408 0.53 -0.07 20.69
C PRO A 408 1.79 -0.15 19.85
N ARG A 409 2.89 0.38 20.38
CA ARG A 409 4.19 0.28 19.74
C ARG A 409 4.35 -1.15 19.26
N ALA A 410 4.76 -1.36 18.00
CA ALA A 410 5.47 -2.60 17.74
C ALA A 410 6.52 -2.66 18.85
N VAL A 411 6.51 -3.72 19.65
CA VAL A 411 7.56 -3.97 20.64
C VAL A 411 8.81 -4.31 19.83
N VAL A 412 9.30 -3.33 19.10
CA VAL A 412 10.68 -3.20 18.72
C VAL A 412 11.24 -2.36 19.87
N ALA A 413 11.33 -2.98 21.04
CA ALA A 413 12.60 -2.80 21.72
C ALA A 413 13.58 -3.34 20.68
N PRO A 414 14.48 -2.52 20.11
CA PRO A 414 15.61 -3.11 19.44
C PRO A 414 16.14 -4.10 20.47
N GLN A 415 16.22 -5.38 20.13
CA GLN A 415 16.97 -6.32 20.95
C GLN A 415 18.38 -5.75 20.94
N GLN A 416 18.65 -4.86 21.89
CA GLN A 416 19.93 -4.22 22.08
C GLN A 416 20.78 -5.33 22.67
N ASN A 417 21.21 -6.23 21.80
CA ASN A 417 22.19 -7.22 22.14
C ASN A 417 23.48 -6.44 22.44
N LEU A 418 24.31 -6.97 23.34
CA LEU A 418 25.56 -6.35 23.76
C LEU A 418 26.41 -5.92 22.54
N ASP A 419 26.36 -6.69 21.45
CA ASP A 419 27.03 -6.39 20.18
C ASP A 419 26.53 -5.10 19.52
N SER A 420 25.21 -4.85 19.51
CA SER A 420 24.64 -3.61 18.97
C SER A 420 25.00 -2.39 19.83
N MET A 421 25.05 -2.58 21.17
CA MET A 421 25.47 -1.52 22.09
C MET A 421 26.96 -1.19 21.91
N ALA A 422 27.81 -2.20 21.76
CA ALA A 422 29.23 -2.03 21.50
C ALA A 422 29.48 -1.30 20.15
N LEU A 423 28.78 -1.70 19.09
CA LEU A 423 28.87 -1.06 17.76
C LEU A 423 28.38 0.40 17.77
N ARG A 424 27.37 0.73 18.59
CA ARG A 424 26.87 2.11 18.72
C ARG A 424 27.96 3.06 19.24
N SER A 425 28.73 2.62 20.24
CA SER A 425 29.81 3.37 20.90
C SER A 425 31.17 3.27 20.19
N ALA A 426 31.31 2.40 19.19
CA ALA A 426 32.58 2.23 18.47
C ALA A 426 32.88 3.45 17.56
N PRO A 427 34.15 3.90 17.47
CA PRO A 427 34.57 5.02 16.62
C PRO A 427 34.55 4.76 15.09
N GLY A 428 33.89 3.70 14.62
CA GLY A 428 33.80 3.33 13.19
C GLY A 428 32.54 3.86 12.48
N SER A 429 32.61 3.91 11.14
CA SER A 429 31.45 4.21 10.29
C SER A 429 30.59 2.96 10.11
N LEU A 430 29.36 2.97 10.62
CA LEU A 430 28.33 1.95 10.33
C LEU A 430 27.61 2.19 9.00
N ARG A 431 28.13 3.09 8.15
CA ARG A 431 27.48 3.46 6.89
C ARG A 431 27.65 2.43 5.79
N GLU A 432 28.68 1.61 5.86
CA GLU A 432 28.99 0.61 4.84
C GLU A 432 29.36 -0.71 5.52
N LEU A 433 28.71 -1.78 5.08
CA LEU A 433 28.98 -3.17 5.47
C LEU A 433 29.30 -3.94 4.20
N ALA A 434 30.27 -4.83 4.31
CA ALA A 434 30.89 -5.47 3.16
C ALA A 434 31.01 -6.97 3.45
N TYR A 435 30.55 -7.80 2.52
CA TYR A 435 30.50 -9.25 2.71
C TYR A 435 31.02 -10.00 1.49
N TRP A 436 31.79 -11.04 1.74
CA TRP A 436 32.35 -11.93 0.73
C TRP A 436 31.50 -13.20 0.58
N TRP A 437 31.15 -13.55 -0.65
CA TRP A 437 30.65 -14.88 -0.96
C TRP A 437 31.80 -15.77 -1.42
N GLN A 438 32.17 -16.74 -0.59
CA GLN A 438 33.24 -17.68 -0.90
C GLN A 438 32.66 -18.99 -1.42
N THR A 439 32.97 -19.35 -2.66
CA THR A 439 32.76 -20.71 -3.16
C THR A 439 33.62 -21.63 -2.31
N GLN A 440 33.04 -22.52 -1.50
CA GLN A 440 33.82 -23.55 -0.83
C GLN A 440 34.45 -24.46 -1.89
N ARG A 441 35.73 -24.23 -2.20
CA ARG A 441 36.76 -25.24 -2.55
C ARG A 441 38.12 -24.58 -2.71
N SER A 442 38.78 -24.36 -1.58
CA SER A 442 40.22 -24.57 -1.47
C SER A 442 40.49 -26.09 -1.40
N ALA A 443 40.37 -26.77 -2.54
CA ALA A 443 40.74 -28.18 -2.69
C ALA A 443 42.19 -28.36 -3.16
N ASP A 444 43.08 -27.42 -2.83
CA ASP A 444 44.50 -27.45 -3.24
C ASP A 444 45.47 -27.83 -2.10
N SER A 445 45.00 -28.31 -0.94
CA SER A 445 45.89 -28.64 0.19
C SER A 445 46.02 -30.12 0.56
N LEU A 446 45.32 -31.07 -0.10
CA LEU A 446 45.37 -32.49 0.29
C LEU A 446 45.29 -33.48 -0.88
N VAL A 447 46.12 -33.34 -1.92
CA VAL A 447 46.51 -34.49 -2.77
C VAL A 447 47.97 -34.33 -3.23
N ARG A 448 48.94 -34.64 -2.37
CA ARG A 448 50.20 -35.24 -2.84
C ARG A 448 49.95 -36.74 -2.91
N GLY A 449 49.67 -37.25 -4.10
CA GLY A 449 49.50 -38.68 -4.33
C GLY A 449 49.10 -39.01 -5.77
N SER A 450 50.11 -39.31 -6.58
CA SER A 450 50.17 -40.09 -7.83
C SER A 450 49.18 -39.82 -9.01
N PRO A 451 49.69 -39.76 -10.26
CA PRO A 451 48.88 -39.54 -11.45
C PRO A 451 48.28 -40.85 -11.98
N GLY A 452 46.97 -40.88 -12.20
CA GLY A 452 46.34 -41.93 -13.01
C GLY A 452 44.87 -42.16 -12.73
N SER A 453 43.98 -41.44 -13.42
CA SER A 453 42.75 -41.95 -14.08
C SER A 453 41.91 -40.78 -14.62
N PRO A 454 41.30 -40.85 -15.82
CA PRO A 454 40.43 -39.80 -16.32
C PRO A 454 39.00 -40.03 -15.82
N ALA A 455 38.59 -39.30 -14.79
CA ALA A 455 37.19 -39.23 -14.37
C ALA A 455 36.65 -37.82 -14.66
N HIS A 456 35.89 -37.71 -15.75
CA HIS A 456 34.96 -36.62 -15.96
C HIS A 456 34.03 -36.55 -14.74
N THR A 457 34.23 -35.56 -13.88
CA THR A 457 33.26 -35.20 -12.86
C THR A 457 32.79 -33.82 -13.24
N GLU A 458 31.58 -33.73 -13.82
CA GLU A 458 30.86 -32.48 -13.93
C GLU A 458 30.81 -31.85 -12.53
N ALA A 459 31.54 -30.76 -12.37
CA ALA A 459 31.42 -29.91 -11.20
C ALA A 459 30.00 -29.34 -11.23
N ALA A 460 29.10 -29.91 -10.44
CA ALA A 460 27.80 -29.31 -10.16
C ALA A 460 28.03 -27.86 -9.74
N ALA A 461 27.62 -26.92 -10.60
CA ALA A 461 27.73 -25.50 -10.33
C ALA A 461 26.95 -25.20 -9.05
N LEU A 462 27.65 -24.86 -7.98
CA LEU A 462 27.03 -24.36 -6.76
C LEU A 462 26.14 -23.15 -7.13
N PRO A 463 24.96 -23.00 -6.51
CA PRO A 463 24.07 -21.89 -6.82
C PRO A 463 24.82 -20.57 -6.59
N SER A 464 24.94 -19.78 -7.65
CA SER A 464 25.57 -18.46 -7.58
C SER A 464 24.79 -17.58 -6.61
N PHE A 465 25.48 -16.84 -5.75
CA PHE A 465 24.84 -15.83 -4.90
C PHE A 465 24.03 -14.84 -5.76
N ASP A 466 22.74 -14.70 -5.41
CA ASP A 466 21.80 -13.79 -6.02
C ASP A 466 21.44 -12.68 -5.04
N ARG A 467 21.65 -11.43 -5.47
CA ARG A 467 21.32 -10.21 -4.74
C ARG A 467 19.82 -10.16 -4.43
N LEU A 468 18.97 -10.51 -5.40
CA LEU A 468 17.53 -10.39 -5.25
C LEU A 468 17.01 -11.38 -4.22
N ALA A 469 17.52 -12.63 -4.23
CA ALA A 469 17.26 -13.61 -3.19
C ALA A 469 17.67 -13.10 -1.79
N PHE A 470 18.83 -12.45 -1.66
CA PHE A 470 19.27 -11.87 -0.38
C PHE A 470 18.33 -10.77 0.12
N VAL A 471 17.93 -9.83 -0.75
CA VAL A 471 16.98 -8.77 -0.39
C VAL A 471 15.60 -9.33 -0.05
N THR A 472 15.15 -10.37 -0.77
CA THR A 472 13.87 -11.03 -0.52
C THR A 472 13.86 -11.71 0.86
N GLU A 473 14.93 -12.43 1.20
CA GLU A 473 15.08 -13.03 2.53
C GLU A 473 15.19 -11.97 3.63
N MET A 474 15.84 -10.84 3.36
CA MET A 474 15.90 -9.70 4.29
C MET A 474 14.50 -9.19 4.63
N LEU A 475 13.67 -8.91 3.61
CA LEU A 475 12.29 -8.45 3.79
C LEU A 475 11.46 -9.48 4.56
N ARG A 476 11.54 -10.76 4.17
CA ARG A 476 10.85 -11.86 4.84
C ARG A 476 11.16 -11.91 6.34
N ARG A 477 12.43 -11.78 6.72
CA ARG A 477 12.88 -11.76 8.12
C ARG A 477 12.43 -10.51 8.88
N LEU A 478 12.42 -9.35 8.21
CA LEU A 478 11.91 -8.12 8.80
C LEU A 478 10.41 -8.24 9.09
N ASP A 479 9.65 -8.85 8.18
CA ASP A 479 8.22 -9.13 8.36
C ASP A 479 7.96 -10.13 9.50
N GLU A 480 8.73 -11.24 9.57
CA GLU A 480 8.67 -12.19 10.69
C GLU A 480 8.91 -11.52 12.05
N LYS A 481 9.89 -10.60 12.11
CA LYS A 481 10.22 -9.85 13.32
C LYS A 481 9.27 -8.67 13.57
N GLY A 482 8.31 -8.41 12.68
CA GLY A 482 7.35 -7.32 12.76
C GLY A 482 7.97 -5.93 12.63
N TRP A 483 9.09 -5.81 11.92
CA TRP A 483 9.77 -4.53 11.67
C TRP A 483 9.11 -3.81 10.49
N PRO A 484 8.60 -2.59 10.67
CA PRO A 484 8.01 -1.83 9.57
C PRO A 484 9.09 -1.48 8.55
N ASN A 485 8.96 -2.04 7.36
CA ASN A 485 9.91 -1.93 6.27
C ASN A 485 9.18 -1.59 4.97
N ARG A 486 9.84 -0.89 4.05
CA ARG A 486 9.33 -0.55 2.73
C ARG A 486 10.35 -0.98 1.69
N SER A 487 9.92 -1.78 0.73
CA SER A 487 10.64 -1.99 -0.52
C SER A 487 10.03 -1.08 -1.59
N ASP A 488 10.87 -0.37 -2.33
CA ASP A 488 10.39 0.51 -3.41
C ASP A 488 11.24 0.25 -4.66
N SER A 489 10.61 -0.29 -5.70
CA SER A 489 11.27 -0.62 -6.97
C SER A 489 11.73 0.61 -7.75
N TRP A 490 11.32 1.82 -7.35
CA TRP A 490 11.58 3.08 -8.06
C TRP A 490 12.49 4.05 -7.31
N SER A 491 13.08 3.62 -6.19
CA SER A 491 13.94 4.46 -5.35
C SER A 491 15.42 4.09 -5.47
N ASP A 492 16.32 5.01 -5.11
CA ASP A 492 17.78 4.79 -5.06
C ASP A 492 18.23 3.85 -3.89
N TYR A 493 17.30 3.17 -3.23
CA TYR A 493 17.51 2.27 -2.11
C TYR A 493 16.64 1.02 -2.27
N ASP A 494 17.08 -0.11 -1.72
CA ASP A 494 16.36 -1.38 -1.83
C ASP A 494 15.32 -1.55 -0.73
N VAL A 495 15.70 -1.20 0.50
CA VAL A 495 14.87 -1.39 1.69
C VAL A 495 14.97 -0.16 2.60
N GLU A 496 13.84 0.42 2.99
CA GLU A 496 13.76 1.46 4.01
C GLU A 496 13.10 0.90 5.26
N ILE A 497 13.76 1.05 6.41
CA ILE A 497 13.30 0.53 7.70
C ILE A 497 13.02 1.70 8.62
N PHE A 498 11.85 1.70 9.26
CA PHE A 498 11.42 2.78 10.14
C PHE A 498 11.65 2.42 11.61
N ASP A 499 12.30 3.31 12.37
CA ASP A 499 12.13 3.31 13.82
C ASP A 499 10.79 3.96 14.18
N ALA A 500 10.15 3.47 15.24
CA ALA A 500 8.81 3.88 15.63
C ALA A 500 8.72 5.37 16.02
N ARG A 501 9.85 6.04 16.32
CA ARG A 501 9.85 7.43 16.82
C ARG A 501 10.62 8.40 15.94
N TRP A 502 11.93 8.22 15.80
CA TRP A 502 12.80 9.35 15.45
C TRP A 502 13.62 9.14 14.19
N SER A 503 13.96 7.90 13.87
CA SER A 503 14.86 7.59 12.78
C SER A 503 14.24 6.66 11.75
N LYS A 504 14.87 6.63 10.58
CA LYS A 504 14.71 5.61 9.56
C LYS A 504 16.08 5.30 8.99
N VAL A 505 16.26 4.11 8.45
CA VAL A 505 17.52 3.72 7.78
C VAL A 505 17.18 3.15 6.41
N GLN A 506 17.81 3.69 5.39
CA GLN A 506 17.76 3.18 4.03
C GLN A 506 18.95 2.26 3.80
N ILE A 507 18.69 1.10 3.23
CA ILE A 507 19.67 0.09 2.87
C ILE A 507 19.75 0.04 1.34
N THR A 508 20.95 0.26 0.80
CA THR A 508 21.26 0.05 -0.62
C THR A 508 22.26 -1.08 -0.74
N THR A 509 21.95 -2.08 -1.54
CA THR A 509 22.76 -3.27 -1.77
C THR A 509 23.33 -3.29 -3.18
N VAL A 510 24.61 -3.62 -3.33
CA VAL A 510 25.31 -3.75 -4.62
C VAL A 510 26.14 -5.01 -4.59
N VAL A 511 26.14 -5.76 -5.69
CA VAL A 511 27.01 -6.92 -5.87
C VAL A 511 28.08 -6.60 -6.91
N GLU A 512 29.33 -6.76 -6.52
CA GLU A 512 30.49 -6.69 -7.41
C GLU A 512 30.97 -8.11 -7.71
N GLU A 513 31.16 -8.44 -8.99
CA GLU A 513 31.70 -9.73 -9.39
C GLU A 513 33.20 -9.60 -9.65
N HIS A 514 34.00 -10.38 -8.92
CA HIS A 514 35.45 -10.43 -9.10
C HIS A 514 35.83 -11.76 -9.80
N PRO A 515 36.28 -11.72 -11.06
CA PRO A 515 36.68 -12.91 -11.80
C PRO A 515 37.69 -13.74 -11.01
N GLY A 516 37.36 -15.02 -10.76
CA GLY A 516 38.22 -15.98 -10.03
C GLY A 516 38.31 -15.79 -8.52
N LYS A 517 37.68 -14.75 -7.94
CA LYS A 517 37.73 -14.47 -6.49
C LYS A 517 36.36 -14.69 -5.82
N GLY A 518 35.25 -14.42 -6.51
CA GLY A 518 33.89 -14.61 -5.98
C GLY A 518 33.03 -13.37 -6.18
N LYS A 519 31.92 -13.30 -5.45
CA LYS A 519 31.02 -12.13 -5.46
C LYS A 519 31.14 -11.36 -4.15
N PHE A 520 31.07 -10.05 -4.24
CA PHE A 520 31.18 -9.15 -3.10
C PHE A 520 29.89 -8.35 -2.93
N LEU A 521 29.27 -8.43 -1.75
CA LEU A 521 28.05 -7.69 -1.43
C LEU A 521 28.41 -6.47 -0.58
N HIS A 522 28.15 -5.28 -1.13
CA HIS A 522 28.17 -4.02 -0.40
C HIS A 522 26.76 -3.69 0.09
N CYS A 523 26.64 -3.28 1.34
CA CYS A 523 25.41 -2.77 1.94
C CYS A 523 25.68 -1.40 2.53
N ARG A 524 25.06 -0.34 1.97
CA ARG A 524 25.14 1.01 2.49
C ARG A 524 23.92 1.32 3.36
N LEU A 525 24.16 1.74 4.60
CA LEU A 525 23.13 2.12 5.57
C LEU A 525 23.12 3.65 5.74
N LYS A 526 22.11 4.31 5.18
CA LYS A 526 21.92 5.76 5.28
C LYS A 526 20.86 6.09 6.35
N PRO A 527 21.23 6.72 7.48
CA PRO A 527 20.27 7.12 8.49
C PRO A 527 19.56 8.41 8.06
N GLY A 528 18.28 8.50 8.34
CA GLY A 528 17.45 9.67 8.10
C GLY A 528 16.52 9.93 9.27
N TRP A 529 15.99 11.16 9.34
CA TRP A 529 14.95 11.51 10.30
C TRP A 529 13.59 10.99 9.82
N SER A 530 12.82 10.41 10.74
CA SER A 530 11.41 10.10 10.49
C SER A 530 10.62 11.40 10.24
N LEU A 531 9.42 11.30 9.65
CA LEU A 531 8.54 12.47 9.50
C LEU A 531 8.23 13.11 10.86
N ARG A 532 8.01 12.29 11.90
CA ARG A 532 7.79 12.74 13.27
C ARG A 532 8.97 13.56 13.81
N ALA A 533 10.21 13.10 13.59
CA ALA A 533 11.41 13.84 13.97
C ALA A 533 11.49 15.21 13.28
N LYS A 534 11.25 15.24 11.96
CA LYS A 534 11.26 16.49 11.18
C LYS A 534 10.19 17.48 11.67
N VAL A 535 8.96 17.01 11.88
CA VAL A 535 7.85 17.83 12.38
C VAL A 535 8.12 18.33 13.80
N SER A 536 8.62 17.47 14.69
CA SER A 536 8.91 17.85 16.08
C SER A 536 10.04 18.87 16.14
N PHE A 537 11.13 18.66 15.38
CA PHE A 537 12.24 19.60 15.29
C PHE A 537 11.79 20.93 14.69
N GLY A 538 11.03 20.91 13.60
CA GLY A 538 10.47 22.13 12.99
C GLY A 538 9.54 22.89 13.94
N THR A 539 8.71 22.18 14.71
CA THR A 539 7.81 22.79 15.70
C THR A 539 8.60 23.42 16.85
N ALA A 540 9.66 22.76 17.33
CA ALA A 540 10.56 23.32 18.33
C ALA A 540 11.22 24.61 17.80
N CYS A 541 11.78 24.59 16.58
CA CYS A 541 12.35 25.78 15.94
C CYS A 541 11.33 26.92 15.85
N ALA A 542 10.11 26.63 15.37
CA ALA A 542 9.07 27.64 15.21
C ALA A 542 8.64 28.23 16.56
N THR A 543 8.52 27.39 17.59
CA THR A 543 8.15 27.82 18.96
C THR A 543 9.25 28.70 19.56
N GLU A 544 10.52 28.32 19.44
CA GLU A 544 11.64 29.13 19.92
C GLU A 544 11.74 30.47 19.19
N LEU A 545 11.58 30.48 17.86
CA LEU A 545 11.56 31.72 17.07
C LEU A 545 10.40 32.64 17.47
N LEU A 546 9.22 32.08 17.75
CA LEU A 546 8.07 32.83 18.22
C LEU A 546 8.33 33.45 19.61
N LEU A 547 8.87 32.67 20.55
CA LEU A 547 9.24 33.15 21.88
C LEU A 547 10.32 34.23 21.82
N LEU A 548 11.31 34.07 20.94
CA LEU A 548 12.32 35.09 20.66
C LEU A 548 11.65 36.36 20.16
N GLY A 549 10.79 36.29 19.15
CA GLY A 549 10.09 37.46 18.61
C GLY A 549 9.25 38.21 19.66
N LEU A 550 8.59 37.49 20.57
CA LEU A 550 7.73 38.07 21.60
C LEU A 550 8.48 38.63 22.81
N LEU A 551 9.54 37.95 23.25
CA LEU A 551 10.17 38.22 24.55
C LEU A 551 11.54 38.89 24.43
N SER A 552 12.22 38.80 23.28
CA SER A 552 13.58 39.33 23.11
C SER A 552 13.66 40.85 23.20
N ALA A 553 12.54 41.55 22.97
CA ALA A 553 12.45 43.00 23.14
C ALA A 553 12.55 43.44 24.62
N HIS A 554 12.19 42.55 25.55
CA HIS A 554 12.10 42.86 26.98
C HIS A 554 13.14 42.11 27.82
N HIS A 555 13.62 40.96 27.35
CA HIS A 555 14.53 40.11 28.10
C HIS A 555 15.58 39.45 27.20
N ALA A 556 16.81 39.29 27.69
CA ALA A 556 17.91 38.65 26.95
C ALA A 556 17.95 37.12 27.07
N TRP A 557 17.33 36.53 28.11
CA TRP A 557 17.35 35.09 28.33
C TRP A 557 16.68 34.23 27.24
N PRO A 558 15.70 34.69 26.43
CA PRO A 558 15.12 33.90 25.34
C PRO A 558 16.16 33.44 24.30
N TRP A 559 17.27 34.17 24.14
CA TRP A 559 18.38 33.77 23.27
C TRP A 559 19.06 32.46 23.71
N LEU A 560 18.97 32.11 24.99
CA LEU A 560 19.48 30.83 25.51
C LEU A 560 18.66 29.63 25.04
N LEU A 561 17.41 29.83 24.59
CA LEU A 561 16.58 28.76 24.04
C LEU A 561 17.22 28.15 22.79
N LEU A 562 17.99 28.91 22.00
CA LEU A 562 18.63 28.38 20.79
C LEU A 562 19.60 27.22 21.05
N ILE A 563 20.03 27.01 22.31
CA ILE A 563 20.87 25.86 22.72
C ILE A 563 20.07 24.55 22.72
N SER A 564 18.73 24.56 22.88
CA SER A 564 17.94 23.33 22.82
C SER A 564 17.88 22.72 21.42
N LEU A 565 18.00 23.50 20.33
CA LEU A 565 17.96 22.96 18.97
C LEU A 565 19.16 22.05 18.64
N PRO A 566 20.44 22.46 18.87
CA PRO A 566 21.58 21.56 18.73
C PRO A 566 21.48 20.30 19.59
N LEU A 567 21.02 20.42 20.84
CA LEU A 567 20.84 19.27 21.74
C LEU A 567 19.76 18.31 21.21
N PHE A 568 18.66 18.84 20.68
CA PHE A 568 17.61 18.03 20.10
C PHE A 568 18.06 17.37 18.79
N ALA A 569 18.79 18.09 17.93
CA ALA A 569 19.38 17.53 16.71
C ALA A 569 20.38 16.42 17.03
N TRP A 570 21.22 16.61 18.05
CA TRP A 570 22.14 15.60 18.56
C TRP A 570 21.40 14.36 19.06
N PHE A 571 20.33 14.54 19.83
CA PHE A 571 19.46 13.44 20.26
C PHE A 571 18.88 12.66 19.07
N LEU A 572 18.34 13.34 18.06
CA LEU A 572 17.80 12.70 16.84
C LEU A 572 18.88 11.94 16.06
N HIS A 573 20.07 12.52 15.93
CA HIS A 573 21.22 11.85 15.32
C HIS A 573 21.61 10.59 16.09
N HIS A 574 21.63 10.65 17.41
CA HIS A 574 21.93 9.52 18.29
C HIS A 574 20.90 8.38 18.17
N GLN A 575 19.61 8.70 17.98
CA GLN A 575 18.58 7.70 17.66
C GLN A 575 18.78 7.08 16.27
N GLY A 576 19.25 7.86 15.30
CA GLY A 576 19.67 7.35 13.98
C GLY A 576 20.78 6.31 14.08
N ARG A 577 21.86 6.63 14.81
CA ARG A 577 22.97 5.69 15.05
C ARG A 577 22.53 4.43 15.79
N ALA A 578 21.60 4.55 16.74
CA ALA A 578 21.07 3.39 17.45
C ALA A 578 20.39 2.41 16.49
N LEU A 579 19.51 2.89 15.62
CA LEU A 579 18.85 2.05 14.62
C LEU A 579 19.87 1.42 13.66
N GLN A 580 20.85 2.19 13.18
CA GLN A 580 21.92 1.66 12.32
C GLN A 580 22.71 0.53 12.99
N SER A 581 23.04 0.65 14.28
CA SER A 581 23.80 -0.39 14.99
C SER A 581 23.04 -1.72 15.09
N VAL A 582 21.73 -1.66 15.30
CA VAL A 582 20.89 -2.86 15.36
C VAL A 582 20.75 -3.49 13.98
N LEU A 583 20.59 -2.66 12.94
CA LEU A 583 20.53 -3.13 11.56
C LEU A 583 21.84 -3.73 11.07
N ALA A 584 22.98 -3.20 11.52
CA ALA A 584 24.27 -3.79 11.21
C ALA A 584 24.40 -5.22 11.78
N VAL A 585 23.97 -5.44 13.03
CA VAL A 585 23.94 -6.78 13.64
C VAL A 585 22.96 -7.70 12.90
N PHE A 586 21.79 -7.20 12.53
CA PHE A 586 20.81 -7.96 11.76
C PHE A 586 21.36 -8.40 10.40
N LEU A 587 22.02 -7.48 9.67
CA LEU A 587 22.65 -7.80 8.38
C LEU A 587 23.83 -8.78 8.55
N ASP A 588 24.61 -8.68 9.62
CA ASP A 588 25.67 -9.64 9.93
C ASP A 588 25.11 -11.05 10.19
N GLU A 589 23.99 -11.15 10.91
CA GLU A 589 23.31 -12.41 11.20
C GLU A 589 22.74 -13.03 9.91
N LEU A 590 22.08 -12.21 9.08
CA LEU A 590 21.53 -12.61 7.79
C LEU A 590 22.65 -13.08 6.84
N ALA A 591 23.73 -12.31 6.73
CA ALA A 591 24.88 -12.63 5.90
C ALA A 591 25.47 -14.00 6.26
N LYS A 592 25.69 -14.27 7.56
CA LYS A 592 26.19 -15.57 8.04
C LYS A 592 25.28 -16.73 7.64
N GLN A 593 23.96 -16.56 7.74
CA GLN A 593 22.99 -17.60 7.36
C GLN A 593 23.00 -17.87 5.85
N THR A 594 23.26 -16.85 5.04
CA THR A 594 23.40 -16.96 3.57
C THR A 594 24.79 -17.38 3.10
N GLY A 595 25.70 -17.75 4.01
CA GLY A 595 27.05 -18.20 3.68
C GLY A 595 28.03 -17.08 3.29
N LEU A 596 27.71 -15.83 3.65
CA LEU A 596 28.55 -14.66 3.43
C LEU A 596 29.46 -14.41 4.64
N VAL A 597 30.70 -14.00 4.38
CA VAL A 597 31.71 -13.67 5.40
C VAL A 597 31.93 -12.16 5.45
N LYS A 598 31.81 -11.55 6.63
CA LYS A 598 32.04 -10.11 6.80
C LYS A 598 33.50 -9.74 6.54
N VAL A 599 33.72 -8.71 5.73
CA VAL A 599 35.05 -8.18 5.39
C VAL A 599 35.21 -6.78 6.01
N ARG A 600 36.41 -6.45 6.48
CA ARG A 600 36.69 -5.09 6.97
C ARG A 600 36.83 -4.14 5.78
N ALA A 601 36.27 -2.93 5.88
CA ALA A 601 36.29 -1.94 4.80
C ALA A 601 37.71 -1.62 4.27
N GLU A 602 38.75 -1.83 5.09
CA GLU A 602 40.16 -1.65 4.75
C GLU A 602 40.71 -2.73 3.79
N GLU A 603 40.13 -3.93 3.77
CA GLU A 603 40.55 -5.06 2.92
C GLU A 603 39.92 -5.03 1.51
N VAL A 604 38.95 -4.13 1.28
CA VAL A 604 38.17 -4.04 0.02
C VAL A 604 38.88 -3.15 -1.02
N GLN A 605 39.90 -2.38 -0.64
CA GLN A 605 40.66 -1.59 -1.61
C GLN A 605 41.48 -2.51 -2.52
N ALA A 606 41.11 -2.53 -3.81
CA ALA A 606 41.92 -3.15 -4.85
C ALA A 606 43.39 -2.69 -4.75
N PRO A 607 44.38 -3.56 -5.00
CA PRO A 607 45.78 -3.16 -4.95
C PRO A 607 45.99 -2.01 -5.94
N LYS A 608 46.61 -0.93 -5.43
CA LYS A 608 47.06 0.22 -6.22
C LYS A 608 47.78 -0.33 -7.46
N PRO A 609 47.41 0.05 -8.70
CA PRO A 609 48.05 -0.52 -9.88
C PRO A 609 49.55 -0.26 -9.80
N GLU A 610 50.33 -1.33 -9.77
CA GLU A 610 51.79 -1.26 -9.92
C GLU A 610 52.09 -0.47 -11.19
N THR A 611 52.94 0.54 -11.06
CA THR A 611 53.49 1.31 -12.17
C THR A 611 54.12 0.36 -13.19
N ARG A 612 53.39 0.05 -14.26
CA ARG A 612 53.94 -0.66 -15.41
C ARG A 612 54.94 0.26 -16.11
N SER A 613 56.18 -0.21 -16.20
CA SER A 613 57.23 0.36 -17.04
C SER A 613 56.75 0.51 -18.50
N PRO A 614 57.19 1.56 -19.23
CA PRO A 614 56.72 1.81 -20.59
C PRO A 614 57.20 0.72 -21.54
N LYS A 615 56.26 0.14 -22.32
CA LYS A 615 56.59 -0.74 -23.46
C LYS A 615 56.77 0.11 -24.73
N PRO A 616 57.67 -0.30 -25.64
CA PRO A 616 58.14 0.53 -26.75
C PRO A 616 57.09 0.71 -27.87
N GLU A 617 57.14 1.87 -28.51
CA GLU A 617 56.32 2.28 -29.66
C GLU A 617 56.43 1.31 -30.84
N VAL A 618 55.28 0.90 -31.37
CA VAL A 618 55.15 0.26 -32.69
C VAL A 618 54.52 1.27 -33.64
N GLN A 619 55.29 1.72 -34.62
CA GLN A 619 54.86 2.61 -35.70
C GLN A 619 53.83 1.91 -36.59
N THR A 620 52.73 2.59 -36.91
CA THR A 620 51.75 2.17 -37.93
C THR A 620 51.82 3.15 -39.12
N PRO A 621 51.85 2.72 -40.39
CA PRO A 621 52.05 3.61 -41.53
C PRO A 621 50.79 4.40 -41.91
N GLN A 622 51.02 5.61 -42.42
CA GLN A 622 50.01 6.56 -42.93
C GLN A 622 49.44 6.08 -44.28
N SER A 623 48.12 6.13 -44.44
CA SER A 623 47.47 6.21 -45.75
C SER A 623 46.35 7.24 -45.73
N THR A 624 46.52 8.25 -46.58
CA THR A 624 45.73 9.46 -46.78
C THR A 624 44.47 9.18 -47.60
N VAL A 625 43.29 9.64 -47.16
CA VAL A 625 42.16 9.97 -48.05
C VAL A 625 41.52 11.26 -47.55
N GLN A 626 41.52 12.27 -48.42
CA GLN A 626 40.98 13.62 -48.23
C GLN A 626 39.46 13.65 -48.44
N LEU A 627 38.74 14.45 -47.64
CA LEU A 627 37.38 14.93 -47.94
C LEU A 627 37.42 16.46 -48.09
N PRO A 628 36.76 17.06 -49.10
CA PRO A 628 36.86 18.48 -49.38
C PRO A 628 35.95 19.34 -48.49
N LYS A 629 36.42 20.57 -48.21
CA LYS A 629 35.70 21.69 -47.56
C LYS A 629 35.20 22.69 -48.61
N SER A 630 34.00 23.23 -48.41
CA SER A 630 33.58 24.64 -48.59
C SER A 630 32.03 24.67 -48.54
N GLU A 631 31.29 25.72 -48.16
CA GLU A 631 31.59 27.14 -47.99
C GLU A 631 30.46 27.82 -47.18
N VAL A 632 30.81 28.93 -46.54
CA VAL A 632 29.94 29.86 -45.81
C VAL A 632 29.39 30.91 -46.78
N ILE A 633 28.08 31.19 -46.77
CA ILE A 633 27.52 32.45 -47.31
C ILE A 633 26.41 32.96 -46.37
N GLU A 634 26.62 34.16 -45.81
CA GLU A 634 25.63 35.00 -45.14
C GLU A 634 24.61 35.58 -46.14
N GLY A 635 23.34 35.76 -45.70
CA GLY A 635 22.48 36.75 -46.36
C GLY A 635 20.97 36.63 -46.17
N ARG A 636 20.44 37.41 -45.21
CA ARG A 636 19.13 38.09 -45.19
C ARG A 636 17.82 37.27 -45.22
N GLY A 637 17.17 37.27 -44.06
CA GLY A 637 15.87 37.94 -43.88
C GLY A 637 14.61 37.20 -44.30
N LYS A 638 13.86 36.69 -43.31
CA LYS A 638 12.43 36.97 -43.17
C LYS A 638 11.92 36.58 -41.78
N GLN A 639 10.99 37.40 -41.33
CA GLN A 639 10.43 37.55 -40.00
C GLN A 639 9.14 36.74 -39.88
N LEU A 640 8.74 36.44 -38.63
CA LEU A 640 7.40 36.05 -38.13
C LEU A 640 7.06 34.54 -38.02
N PRO A 641 6.16 34.15 -37.08
CA PRO A 641 6.20 34.46 -35.65
C PRO A 641 5.88 33.23 -34.76
N ALA A 642 5.99 33.45 -33.45
CA ALA A 642 5.52 32.57 -32.39
C ALA A 642 4.05 32.14 -32.56
N SER A 643 3.78 30.87 -32.31
CA SER A 643 2.44 30.38 -31.95
C SER A 643 2.52 29.58 -30.65
N SER A 644 1.92 30.19 -29.64
CA SER A 644 1.27 29.55 -28.51
C SER A 644 0.42 28.34 -28.93
N ILE A 645 0.63 27.18 -28.30
CA ILE A 645 -0.42 26.24 -27.84
C ILE A 645 0.07 25.60 -26.53
#